data_AF-A0A497NA82-F1
#
_entry.id   AF-A0A497NA82-F1
#
_cell.length_a   1.000
_cell.length_b   1.000
_cell.length_c   1.000
_cell.angle_alpha   90.00
_cell.angle_beta   90.00
_cell.angle_gamma   90.00
#
_symmetry.space_group_name_H-M   'P 1'
#
loop_
_entity.id
_entity.type
_entity.pdbx_description
1 polymer ?
#
loop_
_entity_poly.entity_id
_entity_poly.type
_entity_poly.pdbx_seq_one_letter_code
_entity_poly.pdbx_strand_id
1 'polypeptide(L)'
;MKNKVIGLLVALLMVLACLQSLSFEAQADAVKVKVVRVYWGTSTAPVQAEPGDLEVPLNIEMENLDTVTINYVEAKLNLAGTPFRNTVHGSEAYAGASSITPGGTFTLTFRLNIDEDAELKTYQVPLTLTLFTSKYASGVDVEVNVPVPLYGEVKISASLEPDTVLPGRRTVNLKLENLGGGDASSLEVTVSPVSPMALAEGDGYYRVGGLKAGSTVEVPLKLYVPESLEGGSNLINVSLSYVDAYGNSHSETRTLSLTVSSLGEFFSVEVSPQTVRPEASPVTFTLTNVGGEAVEDLEVSLTLPATLSLLGEDSCWRFEQVASGESVSFTVQLYASTAAVGSAAQATLTLTYNAGGLVRGEVKTVGFKVGEQTVPSVKVEVVDAGWGSMDKPIRAGPGDEAAPLYIAVQNKGSRTMVGVKGELQLEAPFSGTHGEAKVSAFVPSIQPGQVGQLVFPVDIAPDAEVKTYSLKVKLNYLILNEVSSPPSYVEAEPVTLTVEVPLYGKPVLQLKADRHELRAGSLSTVTFTLANTGSGGIQDLSIRLQLPPSTMGKSPLALAGQDGFWYFSRLEAGSQQTFKVDLLVSEDAAGPYSLTFTLTYKDEWGTPYSETRSVGVQISPGSPLIVVESYKLEPEEVKVGEEFKVKLELANVSDSEVHRVMVQLVTPQGFSTLTPSMVNLGSLKPGEKRTVEYLVASSPALEEGVVYSLEVDVSYVDRAGVPGVSKTVLGIPLHGIVELVTYDVEVKPAIPGGTFNLIFTLLNRGTTTAMYTTISLVSEGPFKAAGQPIYVGDLDPNAPLPVSLQIQVRPDTSPGIYQAKVQVYYKDEYHRPHKEYLTFPVKVLESLPVTETVKAEKTPREAVAGFTPIISAVVVAAAVAGAVLYFKRRKAKALQPSQG
;
A
#
# COMPACT_ATOMS: atom_id res chain seq x y z
N MET A 1 -47.77 -118.54 11.69
CA MET A 1 -46.88 -117.44 11.26
C MET A 1 -47.53 -116.67 10.11
N LYS A 2 -48.18 -115.52 10.36
CA LYS A 2 -48.65 -114.64 9.24
C LYS A 2 -48.84 -113.14 9.57
N ASN A 3 -48.66 -112.72 10.83
CA ASN A 3 -48.89 -111.34 11.27
C ASN A 3 -47.60 -110.50 11.44
N LYS A 4 -46.48 -110.89 10.81
CA LYS A 4 -45.17 -110.22 10.95
C LYS A 4 -44.80 -109.24 9.83
N VAL A 5 -45.62 -109.08 8.77
CA VAL A 5 -45.23 -108.28 7.58
C VAL A 5 -46.04 -107.00 7.40
N ILE A 6 -47.33 -106.97 7.74
CA ILE A 6 -48.13 -105.72 7.73
C ILE A 6 -47.62 -104.71 8.77
N GLY A 7 -46.97 -105.21 9.84
CA GLY A 7 -46.28 -104.40 10.84
C GLY A 7 -45.08 -103.58 10.33
N LEU A 8 -44.68 -103.69 9.06
CA LEU A 8 -43.63 -102.85 8.47
C LEU A 8 -44.18 -101.59 7.78
N LEU A 9 -45.42 -101.62 7.27
CA LEU A 9 -45.99 -100.50 6.49
C LEU A 9 -46.55 -99.40 7.41
N VAL A 10 -47.21 -99.80 8.50
CA VAL A 10 -47.61 -98.87 9.59
C VAL A 10 -46.37 -98.24 10.26
N ALA A 11 -45.26 -98.99 10.30
CA ALA A 11 -44.00 -98.52 10.88
C ALA A 11 -43.22 -97.52 10.01
N LEU A 12 -43.51 -97.38 8.71
CA LEU A 12 -42.79 -96.43 7.84
C LEU A 12 -43.54 -95.10 7.65
N LEU A 13 -44.87 -95.11 7.61
CA LEU A 13 -45.68 -93.89 7.46
C LEU A 13 -45.86 -93.09 8.76
N MET A 14 -45.85 -93.74 9.93
CA MET A 14 -45.65 -93.01 11.20
C MET A 14 -44.25 -92.39 11.32
N VAL A 15 -43.25 -92.92 10.60
CA VAL A 15 -41.85 -92.46 10.64
C VAL A 15 -41.56 -91.32 9.66
N LEU A 16 -42.50 -90.94 8.79
CA LEU A 16 -42.35 -89.78 7.88
C LEU A 16 -43.33 -88.63 8.13
N ALA A 17 -44.31 -88.81 9.02
CA ALA A 17 -44.93 -87.68 9.74
C ALA A 17 -44.03 -87.18 10.89
N CYS A 18 -42.96 -87.92 11.24
CA CYS A 18 -41.78 -87.35 11.87
C CYS A 18 -41.15 -86.33 10.90
N LEU A 19 -41.51 -85.05 11.06
CA LEU A 19 -40.66 -83.87 10.82
C LEU A 19 -41.40 -82.55 11.13
N GLN A 20 -42.32 -82.56 12.11
CA GLN A 20 -42.43 -81.35 12.94
C GLN A 20 -41.21 -81.34 13.84
N SER A 21 -40.32 -80.39 13.55
CA SER A 21 -39.12 -80.12 14.31
C SER A 21 -39.48 -79.95 15.77
N LEU A 22 -39.11 -80.93 16.58
CA LEU A 22 -38.67 -80.70 17.95
C LEU A 22 -37.43 -79.81 17.85
N SER A 23 -37.66 -78.51 17.67
CA SER A 23 -36.69 -77.48 17.98
C SER A 23 -36.45 -77.58 19.48
N PHE A 24 -35.47 -78.42 19.85
CA PHE A 24 -34.71 -78.20 21.04
C PHE A 24 -34.08 -76.82 20.89
N GLU A 25 -34.76 -75.80 21.42
CA GLU A 25 -34.07 -74.64 21.97
C GLU A 25 -33.17 -75.21 23.08
N ALA A 26 -31.97 -75.62 22.67
CA ALA A 26 -30.86 -75.80 23.58
C ALA A 26 -30.56 -74.39 24.11
N GLN A 27 -31.27 -74.01 25.16
CA GLN A 27 -31.10 -72.73 25.84
C GLN A 27 -29.62 -72.61 26.19
N ALA A 28 -28.93 -71.73 25.46
CA ALA A 28 -27.49 -71.57 25.61
C ALA A 28 -27.20 -71.13 27.05
N ASP A 29 -26.14 -71.66 27.65
CA ASP A 29 -25.65 -71.13 28.92
C ASP A 29 -25.36 -69.64 28.73
N ALA A 30 -25.95 -68.80 29.57
CA ALA A 30 -25.75 -67.35 29.48
C ALA A 30 -24.26 -67.03 29.61
N VAL A 31 -23.69 -66.43 28.55
CA VAL A 31 -22.28 -66.04 28.52
C VAL A 31 -22.03 -64.99 29.58
N LYS A 32 -21.12 -65.28 30.51
CA LYS A 32 -20.95 -64.46 31.71
C LYS A 32 -20.01 -63.29 31.42
N VAL A 33 -20.58 -62.09 31.34
CA VAL A 33 -19.84 -60.83 31.27
C VAL A 33 -20.23 -59.92 32.42
N LYS A 34 -19.31 -59.04 32.83
CA LYS A 34 -19.53 -58.08 33.93
C LYS A 34 -18.98 -56.71 33.54
N VAL A 35 -19.73 -55.65 33.83
CA VAL A 35 -19.20 -54.27 33.75
C VAL A 35 -18.21 -54.05 34.89
N VAL A 36 -16.99 -53.64 34.55
CA VAL A 36 -15.91 -53.32 35.49
C VAL A 36 -16.00 -51.86 35.91
N ARG A 37 -16.09 -50.94 34.95
CA ARG A 37 -16.29 -49.50 35.18
C ARG A 37 -16.85 -48.80 33.94
N VAL A 38 -17.43 -47.63 34.17
CA VAL A 38 -17.93 -46.72 33.14
C VAL A 38 -17.35 -45.34 33.40
N TYR A 39 -16.74 -44.70 32.39
CA TYR A 39 -16.12 -43.38 32.54
C TYR A 39 -16.06 -42.61 31.22
N TRP A 40 -16.07 -41.28 31.31
CA TRP A 40 -15.90 -40.37 30.18
C TRP A 40 -14.43 -40.01 29.96
N GLY A 41 -14.05 -39.70 28.72
CA GLY A 41 -12.69 -39.29 28.36
C GLY A 41 -11.78 -40.47 28.05
N THR A 42 -10.64 -40.58 28.75
CA THR A 42 -9.68 -41.68 28.62
C THR A 42 -9.30 -42.23 29.98
N SER A 43 -8.75 -43.44 30.04
CA SER A 43 -8.38 -44.09 31.32
C SER A 43 -7.26 -43.37 32.09
N THR A 44 -6.50 -42.49 31.41
CA THR A 44 -5.41 -41.67 31.96
C THR A 44 -5.75 -40.20 32.11
N ALA A 45 -6.82 -39.74 31.45
CA ALA A 45 -7.35 -38.39 31.52
C ALA A 45 -8.88 -38.49 31.41
N PRO A 46 -9.57 -38.75 32.53
CA PRO A 46 -11.03 -38.76 32.58
C PRO A 46 -11.56 -37.34 32.37
N VAL A 47 -12.75 -37.24 31.78
CA VAL A 47 -13.44 -35.96 31.54
C VAL A 47 -14.63 -35.86 32.48
N GLN A 48 -14.85 -34.69 33.07
CA GLN A 48 -16.06 -34.40 33.84
C GLN A 48 -17.16 -34.01 32.85
N ALA A 49 -17.90 -34.99 32.35
CA ALA A 49 -18.95 -34.73 31.37
C ALA A 49 -20.06 -33.82 31.95
N GLU A 50 -20.55 -32.87 31.16
CA GLU A 50 -21.61 -31.95 31.53
C GLU A 50 -22.69 -31.79 30.42
N PRO A 51 -23.89 -31.30 30.76
CA PRO A 51 -24.94 -31.04 29.77
C PRO A 51 -24.46 -30.06 28.68
N GLY A 52 -24.70 -30.39 27.41
CA GLY A 52 -24.23 -29.62 26.25
C GLY A 52 -22.90 -30.09 25.65
N ASP A 53 -22.19 -31.00 26.31
CA ASP A 53 -20.97 -31.60 25.77
C ASP A 53 -21.18 -32.36 24.45
N LEU A 54 -20.22 -32.26 23.52
CA LEU A 54 -20.29 -32.87 22.19
C LEU A 54 -19.15 -33.88 21.94
N GLU A 55 -19.49 -34.98 21.27
CA GLU A 55 -18.61 -36.10 20.87
C GLU A 55 -17.74 -36.75 21.97
N VAL A 56 -18.15 -36.62 23.24
CA VAL A 56 -17.41 -37.13 24.39
C VAL A 56 -17.34 -38.66 24.35
N PRO A 57 -16.15 -39.26 24.48
CA PRO A 57 -16.00 -40.70 24.52
C PRO A 57 -16.46 -41.26 25.87
N LEU A 58 -17.60 -41.95 25.88
CA LEU A 58 -18.03 -42.87 26.94
C LEU A 58 -17.29 -44.19 26.77
N ASN A 59 -16.62 -44.66 27.82
CA ASN A 59 -15.93 -45.95 27.85
C ASN A 59 -16.62 -46.88 28.85
N ILE A 60 -16.97 -48.07 28.38
CA ILE A 60 -17.55 -49.14 29.20
C ILE A 60 -16.54 -50.29 29.19
N GLU A 61 -15.82 -50.46 30.31
CA GLU A 61 -14.87 -51.55 30.49
C GLU A 61 -15.61 -52.77 31.08
N MET A 62 -15.41 -53.94 30.47
CA MET A 62 -16.10 -55.18 30.80
C MET A 62 -15.12 -56.34 30.92
N GLU A 63 -15.47 -57.35 31.72
CA GLU A 63 -14.68 -58.55 32.00
C GLU A 63 -15.40 -59.80 31.48
N ASN A 64 -14.66 -60.69 30.80
CA ASN A 64 -15.15 -62.03 30.43
C ASN A 64 -15.02 -62.97 31.63
N LEU A 65 -16.15 -63.29 32.27
CA LEU A 65 -16.26 -64.24 33.39
C LEU A 65 -16.65 -65.66 32.94
N ASP A 66 -16.75 -65.91 31.64
CA ASP A 66 -16.94 -67.25 31.10
C ASP A 66 -15.61 -68.03 31.02
N THR A 67 -15.73 -69.34 30.95
CA THR A 67 -14.65 -70.31 30.77
C THR A 67 -14.11 -70.39 29.34
N VAL A 68 -14.76 -69.70 28.39
CA VAL A 68 -14.42 -69.73 26.96
C VAL A 68 -14.03 -68.34 26.45
N THR A 69 -13.18 -68.31 25.43
CA THR A 69 -12.82 -67.07 24.72
C THR A 69 -14.04 -66.51 23.99
N ILE A 70 -14.29 -65.21 24.16
CA ILE A 70 -15.21 -64.45 23.32
C ILE A 70 -14.39 -63.96 22.13
N ASN A 71 -14.67 -64.52 20.95
CA ASN A 71 -13.92 -64.21 19.73
C ASN A 71 -14.26 -62.80 19.23
N TYR A 72 -15.54 -62.41 19.32
CA TYR A 72 -16.06 -61.13 18.86
C TYR A 72 -17.29 -60.70 19.68
N VAL A 73 -17.42 -59.40 19.87
CA VAL A 73 -18.52 -58.72 20.57
C VAL A 73 -19.06 -57.63 19.65
N GLU A 74 -20.33 -57.73 19.31
CA GLU A 74 -21.09 -56.58 18.78
C GLU A 74 -21.88 -55.96 19.93
N ALA A 75 -21.78 -54.64 20.08
CA ALA A 75 -22.36 -53.92 21.20
C ALA A 75 -23.24 -52.77 20.70
N LYS A 76 -24.53 -52.80 21.08
CA LYS A 76 -25.53 -51.79 20.77
C LYS A 76 -26.00 -51.12 22.05
N LEU A 77 -25.68 -49.84 22.20
CA LEU A 77 -26.12 -49.00 23.31
C LEU A 77 -27.40 -48.26 22.90
N ASN A 78 -28.50 -48.50 23.60
CA ASN A 78 -29.80 -47.90 23.34
C ASN A 78 -29.95 -46.59 24.13
N LEU A 79 -29.95 -45.47 23.42
CA LEU A 79 -30.00 -44.12 23.99
C LEU A 79 -31.44 -43.55 24.03
N ALA A 80 -32.44 -44.28 23.52
CA ALA A 80 -33.82 -43.81 23.48
C ALA A 80 -34.37 -43.55 24.90
N GLY A 81 -34.90 -42.35 25.14
CA GLY A 81 -35.37 -41.92 26.46
C GLY A 81 -34.27 -41.47 27.43
N THR A 82 -33.03 -41.35 26.97
CA THR A 82 -31.88 -40.76 27.71
C THR A 82 -31.51 -39.39 27.11
N PRO A 83 -30.73 -38.53 27.79
CA PRO A 83 -30.24 -37.27 27.22
C PRO A 83 -29.04 -37.46 26.28
N PHE A 84 -28.63 -38.70 26.01
CA PHE A 84 -27.48 -38.98 25.16
C PHE A 84 -27.92 -39.19 23.71
N ARG A 85 -27.09 -38.75 22.77
CA ARG A 85 -27.23 -39.05 21.35
C ARG A 85 -25.92 -39.55 20.78
N ASN A 86 -25.96 -40.32 19.69
CA ASN A 86 -24.77 -40.55 18.89
C ASN A 86 -24.35 -39.25 18.15
N THR A 87 -23.19 -39.25 17.50
CA THR A 87 -22.62 -38.09 16.78
C THR A 87 -23.48 -37.56 15.61
N VAL A 88 -24.52 -38.29 15.20
CA VAL A 88 -25.49 -37.88 14.16
C VAL A 88 -26.92 -37.73 14.71
N HIS A 89 -27.06 -37.48 16.02
CA HIS A 89 -28.32 -37.28 16.75
C HIS A 89 -29.28 -38.50 16.79
N GLY A 90 -28.78 -39.70 16.46
CA GLY A 90 -29.53 -40.96 16.56
C GLY A 90 -29.62 -41.50 18.00
N SER A 91 -30.65 -42.31 18.25
CA SER A 91 -30.94 -42.94 19.55
C SER A 91 -30.23 -44.28 19.78
N GLU A 92 -29.26 -44.64 18.94
CA GLU A 92 -28.52 -45.90 19.02
C GLU A 92 -27.04 -45.64 18.71
N ALA A 93 -26.15 -46.20 19.53
CA ALA A 93 -24.72 -46.15 19.31
C ALA A 93 -24.11 -47.56 19.29
N TYR A 94 -23.07 -47.76 18.49
CA TYR A 94 -22.51 -49.07 18.20
C TYR A 94 -21.00 -49.09 18.49
N ALA A 95 -20.54 -50.19 19.09
CA ALA A 95 -19.13 -50.48 19.34
C ALA A 95 -18.88 -51.99 19.22
N GLY A 96 -17.61 -52.40 19.32
CA GLY A 96 -17.28 -53.82 19.34
C GLY A 96 -15.87 -54.10 19.86
N ALA A 97 -15.63 -55.35 20.23
CA ALA A 97 -14.35 -55.84 20.74
C ALA A 97 -14.09 -57.27 20.21
N SER A 98 -12.83 -57.73 20.25
CA SER A 98 -12.48 -59.06 19.76
C SER A 98 -11.36 -59.72 20.59
N SER A 99 -11.27 -61.05 20.48
CA SER A 99 -10.22 -61.88 21.09
C SER A 99 -10.10 -61.77 22.62
N ILE A 100 -11.22 -61.76 23.34
CA ILE A 100 -11.25 -61.64 24.81
C ILE A 100 -11.15 -63.02 25.46
N THR A 101 -9.99 -63.32 26.04
CA THR A 101 -9.75 -64.57 26.79
C THR A 101 -10.56 -64.63 28.10
N PRO A 102 -10.79 -65.83 28.68
CA PRO A 102 -11.33 -65.98 30.03
C PRO A 102 -10.56 -65.14 31.06
N GLY A 103 -11.26 -64.34 31.87
CA GLY A 103 -10.68 -63.39 32.82
C GLY A 103 -10.02 -62.14 32.20
N GLY A 104 -10.13 -61.96 30.88
CA GLY A 104 -9.65 -60.76 30.19
C GLY A 104 -10.67 -59.61 30.25
N THR A 105 -10.18 -58.37 30.30
CA THR A 105 -11.02 -57.17 30.14
C THR A 105 -10.98 -56.61 28.73
N PHE A 106 -12.03 -55.88 28.35
CA PHE A 106 -12.16 -55.18 27.08
C PHE A 106 -12.97 -53.89 27.27
N THR A 107 -12.74 -52.89 26.43
CA THR A 107 -13.41 -51.59 26.50
C THR A 107 -14.24 -51.35 25.25
N LEU A 108 -15.50 -50.96 25.45
CA LEU A 108 -16.39 -50.48 24.41
C LEU A 108 -16.47 -48.96 24.51
N THR A 109 -16.04 -48.24 23.46
CA THR A 109 -16.03 -46.78 23.44
C THR A 109 -17.11 -46.25 22.49
N PHE A 110 -17.98 -45.39 23.01
CA PHE A 110 -19.07 -44.74 22.28
C PHE A 110 -18.86 -43.22 22.33
N ARG A 111 -18.86 -42.53 21.19
CA ARG A 111 -18.84 -41.05 21.15
C ARG A 111 -20.26 -40.53 21.22
N LEU A 112 -20.56 -39.74 22.25
CA LEU A 112 -21.91 -39.28 22.54
C LEU A 112 -21.96 -37.75 22.65
N ASN A 113 -23.06 -37.18 22.19
CA ASN A 113 -23.47 -35.80 22.51
C ASN A 113 -24.42 -35.86 23.70
N ILE A 114 -24.39 -34.84 24.56
CA ILE A 114 -25.23 -34.73 25.76
C ILE A 114 -26.15 -33.53 25.59
N ASP A 115 -27.47 -33.73 25.72
CA ASP A 115 -28.45 -32.64 25.60
C ASP A 115 -28.17 -31.53 26.66
N GLU A 116 -28.35 -30.25 26.30
CA GLU A 116 -28.04 -29.08 27.17
C GLU A 116 -28.88 -29.03 28.45
N ASP A 117 -30.07 -29.64 28.45
CA ASP A 117 -31.01 -29.69 29.58
C ASP A 117 -30.94 -31.02 30.38
N ALA A 118 -29.88 -31.81 30.19
CA ALA A 118 -29.70 -33.09 30.86
C ALA A 118 -29.62 -32.96 32.40
N GLU A 119 -30.47 -33.71 33.11
CA GLU A 119 -30.42 -33.79 34.57
C GLU A 119 -29.14 -34.50 35.06
N LEU A 120 -28.46 -33.92 36.05
CA LEU A 120 -27.26 -34.52 36.64
C LEU A 120 -27.62 -35.73 37.52
N LYS A 121 -27.42 -36.95 37.00
CA LYS A 121 -27.63 -38.24 37.68
C LYS A 121 -26.92 -39.38 36.95
N THR A 122 -26.92 -40.57 37.57
CA THR A 122 -26.57 -41.81 36.86
C THR A 122 -27.74 -42.27 35.99
N TYR A 123 -27.54 -42.38 34.69
CA TYR A 123 -28.50 -42.93 33.75
C TYR A 123 -28.27 -44.43 33.58
N GLN A 124 -29.34 -45.22 33.64
CA GLN A 124 -29.29 -46.65 33.30
C GLN A 124 -29.57 -46.81 31.81
N VAL A 125 -28.53 -47.10 31.03
CA VAL A 125 -28.60 -47.16 29.57
C VAL A 125 -28.53 -48.64 29.14
N PRO A 126 -29.57 -49.19 28.46
CA PRO A 126 -29.54 -50.59 28.03
C PRO A 126 -28.47 -50.82 26.97
N LEU A 127 -27.61 -51.81 27.22
CA LEU A 127 -26.58 -52.30 26.32
C LEU A 127 -26.91 -53.73 25.93
N THR A 128 -27.21 -53.96 24.65
CA THR A 128 -27.35 -55.30 24.07
C THR A 128 -25.99 -55.73 23.52
N LEU A 129 -25.51 -56.89 23.96
CA LEU A 129 -24.27 -57.51 23.49
C LEU A 129 -24.58 -58.80 22.74
N THR A 130 -24.17 -58.91 21.49
CA THR A 130 -24.19 -60.18 20.75
C THR A 130 -22.79 -60.80 20.82
N LEU A 131 -22.66 -61.88 21.60
CA LEU A 131 -21.38 -62.47 21.99
C LEU A 131 -21.09 -63.75 21.19
N PHE A 132 -20.04 -63.72 20.37
CA PHE A 132 -19.60 -64.87 19.58
C PHE A 132 -18.46 -65.59 20.29
N THR A 133 -18.72 -66.77 20.85
CA THR A 133 -17.74 -67.55 21.64
C THR A 133 -17.22 -68.77 20.87
N SER A 134 -16.14 -69.38 21.36
CA SER A 134 -15.66 -70.67 20.83
C SER A 134 -16.67 -71.83 21.00
N LYS A 135 -17.70 -71.67 21.86
CA LYS A 135 -18.77 -72.67 22.11
C LYS A 135 -20.04 -72.37 21.28
N TYR A 136 -20.31 -71.10 21.00
CA TYR A 136 -21.52 -70.61 20.34
C TYR A 136 -21.19 -69.68 19.17
N ALA A 137 -21.06 -70.25 17.97
CA ALA A 137 -20.74 -69.51 16.74
C ALA A 137 -21.93 -68.73 16.15
N SER A 138 -23.16 -68.99 16.62
CA SER A 138 -24.38 -68.27 16.20
C SER A 138 -24.58 -66.93 16.90
N GLY A 139 -23.73 -66.57 17.85
CA GLY A 139 -23.97 -65.49 18.80
C GLY A 139 -24.86 -65.91 19.97
N VAL A 140 -24.69 -65.24 21.10
CA VAL A 140 -25.58 -65.29 22.26
C VAL A 140 -25.82 -63.86 22.71
N ASP A 141 -27.08 -63.43 22.75
CA ASP A 141 -27.44 -62.09 23.20
C ASP A 141 -27.45 -62.00 24.72
N VAL A 142 -26.82 -60.96 25.25
CA VAL A 142 -26.78 -60.61 26.68
C VAL A 142 -27.15 -59.14 26.83
N GLU A 143 -28.22 -58.86 27.56
CA GLU A 143 -28.63 -57.49 27.89
C GLU A 143 -28.04 -57.08 29.25
N VAL A 144 -27.45 -55.90 29.29
CA VAL A 144 -26.83 -55.32 30.48
C VAL A 144 -27.26 -53.86 30.60
N ASN A 145 -27.81 -53.45 31.75
CA ASN A 145 -28.02 -52.02 32.01
C ASN A 145 -26.72 -51.40 32.48
N VAL A 146 -26.26 -50.37 31.77
CA VAL A 146 -25.00 -49.69 32.04
C VAL A 146 -25.27 -48.42 32.84
N PRO A 147 -24.67 -48.25 34.03
CA PRO A 147 -24.75 -47.01 34.79
C PRO A 147 -23.81 -45.96 34.18
N VAL A 148 -24.35 -45.06 33.37
CA VAL A 148 -23.62 -43.92 32.79
C VAL A 148 -23.70 -42.72 33.75
N PRO A 149 -22.60 -42.30 34.38
CA PRO A 149 -22.62 -41.19 35.32
C PRO A 149 -22.65 -39.85 34.57
N LEU A 150 -23.57 -38.94 34.90
CA LEU A 150 -23.54 -37.55 34.45
C LEU A 150 -23.67 -36.65 35.67
N TYR A 151 -22.55 -36.08 36.13
CA TYR A 151 -22.49 -35.31 37.38
C TYR A 151 -22.01 -33.86 37.21
N GLY A 152 -21.59 -33.42 36.02
CA GLY A 152 -21.17 -32.04 35.73
C GLY A 152 -19.73 -31.69 36.14
N GLU A 153 -19.21 -30.56 35.65
CA GLU A 153 -17.89 -30.01 36.01
C GLU A 153 -17.91 -29.44 37.45
N VAL A 154 -16.83 -29.65 38.21
CA VAL A 154 -16.54 -28.92 39.46
C VAL A 154 -15.70 -27.68 39.13
N LYS A 155 -16.22 -26.48 39.46
CA LYS A 155 -15.58 -25.22 39.07
C LYS A 155 -15.54 -24.24 40.23
N ILE A 156 -14.55 -24.40 41.10
CA ILE A 156 -14.39 -23.54 42.27
C ILE A 156 -13.97 -22.13 41.82
N SER A 157 -14.40 -21.11 42.55
CA SER A 157 -14.03 -19.69 42.48
C SER A 157 -13.43 -19.27 43.83
N ALA A 158 -12.56 -18.27 43.85
CA ALA A 158 -11.90 -17.80 45.06
C ALA A 158 -11.75 -16.27 45.06
N SER A 159 -12.14 -15.61 46.15
CA SER A 159 -12.04 -14.15 46.32
C SER A 159 -11.79 -13.75 47.78
N LEU A 160 -11.45 -12.48 48.02
CA LEU A 160 -11.17 -11.93 49.36
C LEU A 160 -12.23 -10.89 49.75
N GLU A 161 -12.69 -10.90 51.00
CA GLU A 161 -13.69 -9.96 51.52
C GLU A 161 -13.32 -9.53 52.96
N PRO A 162 -12.97 -8.24 53.22
CA PRO A 162 -12.74 -7.18 52.24
C PRO A 162 -11.44 -7.40 51.45
N ASP A 163 -11.42 -6.95 50.20
CA ASP A 163 -10.23 -6.91 49.34
C ASP A 163 -9.25 -5.76 49.68
N THR A 164 -9.62 -4.91 50.64
CA THR A 164 -8.91 -3.68 51.01
C THR A 164 -8.85 -3.52 52.53
N VAL A 165 -7.66 -3.25 53.09
CA VAL A 165 -7.44 -3.12 54.55
C VAL A 165 -6.46 -2.00 54.91
N LEU A 166 -6.49 -1.49 56.13
CA LEU A 166 -5.44 -0.60 56.67
C LEU A 166 -4.25 -1.40 57.24
N PRO A 167 -3.04 -0.83 57.37
CA PRO A 167 -1.90 -1.45 58.06
C PRO A 167 -2.19 -1.91 59.48
N GLY A 168 -1.39 -2.82 59.99
CA GLY A 168 -1.51 -3.46 61.29
C GLY A 168 -2.06 -4.89 61.22
N ARG A 169 -2.63 -5.37 62.34
CA ARG A 169 -3.30 -6.69 62.39
C ARG A 169 -4.74 -6.57 61.88
N ARG A 170 -5.11 -7.39 60.90
CA ARG A 170 -6.39 -7.35 60.17
C ARG A 170 -6.96 -8.76 59.96
N THR A 171 -8.25 -8.84 59.65
CA THR A 171 -8.92 -10.09 59.29
C THR A 171 -9.58 -9.92 57.94
N VAL A 172 -9.42 -10.90 57.04
CA VAL A 172 -9.96 -10.93 55.68
C VAL A 172 -10.52 -12.33 55.44
N ASN A 173 -11.74 -12.45 54.93
CA ASN A 173 -12.34 -13.75 54.61
C ASN A 173 -11.94 -14.18 53.19
N LEU A 174 -11.40 -15.38 53.04
CA LEU A 174 -11.27 -16.07 51.76
C LEU A 174 -12.59 -16.79 51.45
N LYS A 175 -13.29 -16.29 50.44
CA LYS A 175 -14.58 -16.81 49.97
C LYS A 175 -14.33 -17.80 48.84
N LEU A 176 -14.91 -18.99 48.95
CA LEU A 176 -14.79 -20.08 47.99
C LEU A 176 -16.17 -20.51 47.53
N GLU A 177 -16.44 -20.47 46.22
CA GLU A 177 -17.75 -20.71 45.64
C GLU A 177 -17.64 -21.74 44.51
N ASN A 178 -18.46 -22.79 44.50
CA ASN A 178 -18.47 -23.76 43.40
C ASN A 178 -19.50 -23.32 42.33
N LEU A 179 -18.99 -22.76 41.23
CA LEU A 179 -19.77 -22.30 40.08
C LEU A 179 -20.11 -23.43 39.09
N GLY A 180 -19.58 -24.64 39.32
CA GLY A 180 -19.81 -25.81 38.48
C GLY A 180 -21.09 -26.58 38.86
N GLY A 181 -21.53 -27.46 37.96
CA GLY A 181 -22.69 -28.34 38.19
C GLY A 181 -22.38 -29.54 39.11
N GLY A 182 -21.11 -29.94 39.22
CA GLY A 182 -20.67 -31.06 40.04
C GLY A 182 -20.33 -30.69 41.48
N ASP A 183 -20.62 -31.60 42.41
CA ASP A 183 -20.23 -31.46 43.82
C ASP A 183 -18.73 -31.73 44.02
N ALA A 184 -18.04 -30.82 44.74
CA ALA A 184 -16.68 -31.05 45.21
C ALA A 184 -16.69 -31.76 46.57
N SER A 185 -15.80 -32.74 46.75
CA SER A 185 -15.60 -33.43 48.02
C SER A 185 -14.15 -33.34 48.49
N SER A 186 -13.92 -33.39 49.81
CA SER A 186 -12.58 -33.32 50.42
C SER A 186 -11.74 -32.10 49.98
N LEU A 187 -12.37 -30.94 49.81
CA LEU A 187 -11.69 -29.67 49.52
C LEU A 187 -10.76 -29.28 50.67
N GLU A 188 -9.50 -29.09 50.34
CA GLU A 188 -8.42 -28.64 51.21
C GLU A 188 -7.72 -27.44 50.56
N VAL A 189 -7.36 -26.45 51.38
CA VAL A 189 -6.95 -25.12 50.93
C VAL A 189 -5.72 -24.69 51.70
N THR A 190 -4.67 -24.28 50.97
CA THR A 190 -3.44 -23.74 51.56
C THR A 190 -3.27 -22.29 51.14
N VAL A 191 -3.07 -21.39 52.10
CA VAL A 191 -2.99 -19.94 51.90
C VAL A 191 -1.62 -19.43 52.32
N SER A 192 -0.93 -18.75 51.41
CA SER A 192 0.43 -18.23 51.59
C SER A 192 0.51 -16.77 51.13
N PRO A 193 0.40 -15.79 52.04
CA PRO A 193 0.67 -14.38 51.75
C PRO A 193 2.12 -14.15 51.31
N VAL A 194 2.35 -13.18 50.43
CA VAL A 194 3.69 -12.82 49.96
C VAL A 194 4.33 -11.80 50.92
N SER A 195 5.58 -12.06 51.30
CA SER A 195 6.41 -11.18 52.13
C SER A 195 6.47 -9.74 51.58
N PRO A 196 6.40 -8.70 52.43
CA PRO A 196 6.46 -8.71 53.90
C PRO A 196 5.12 -8.90 54.61
N MET A 197 4.03 -9.24 53.91
CA MET A 197 2.78 -9.66 54.56
C MET A 197 2.94 -11.07 55.14
N ALA A 198 2.33 -11.31 56.31
CA ALA A 198 2.35 -12.61 56.98
C ALA A 198 0.99 -12.97 57.58
N LEU A 199 0.75 -14.26 57.80
CA LEU A 199 -0.31 -14.71 58.71
C LEU A 199 0.06 -14.29 60.14
N ALA A 200 -0.86 -13.59 60.80
CA ALA A 200 -0.70 -13.22 62.21
C ALA A 200 -1.01 -14.39 63.16
N GLU A 201 -1.69 -15.43 62.66
CA GLU A 201 -2.12 -16.62 63.38
C GLU A 201 -2.40 -17.76 62.38
N GLY A 202 -2.11 -19.01 62.74
CA GLY A 202 -2.31 -20.19 61.90
C GLY A 202 -1.10 -20.56 61.02
N ASP A 203 -1.16 -21.73 60.39
CA ASP A 203 -0.16 -22.28 59.46
C ASP A 203 -0.56 -22.09 57.97
N GLY A 204 -1.76 -21.58 57.73
CA GLY A 204 -2.31 -21.34 56.39
C GLY A 204 -3.05 -22.53 55.78
N TYR A 205 -3.15 -23.68 56.46
CA TYR A 205 -3.82 -24.87 55.94
C TYR A 205 -5.23 -25.03 56.51
N TYR A 206 -6.21 -25.23 55.62
CA TYR A 206 -7.63 -25.30 55.95
C TYR A 206 -8.30 -26.49 55.26
N ARG A 207 -8.83 -27.44 56.04
CA ARG A 207 -9.71 -28.51 55.53
C ARG A 207 -11.15 -28.00 55.50
N VAL A 208 -11.67 -27.76 54.29
CA VAL A 208 -13.00 -27.18 54.05
C VAL A 208 -14.08 -28.27 53.94
N GLY A 209 -13.75 -29.42 53.34
CA GLY A 209 -14.65 -30.58 53.25
C GLY A 209 -15.46 -30.62 51.95
N GLY A 210 -16.77 -30.82 52.02
CA GLY A 210 -17.62 -30.88 50.82
C GLY A 210 -18.15 -29.50 50.42
N LEU A 211 -18.05 -29.15 49.13
CA LEU A 211 -18.60 -27.92 48.57
C LEU A 211 -19.51 -28.25 47.37
N LYS A 212 -20.82 -28.22 47.63
CA LYS A 212 -21.84 -28.55 46.62
C LYS A 212 -21.88 -27.55 45.48
N ALA A 213 -22.42 -27.96 44.33
CA ALA A 213 -22.75 -27.08 43.23
C ALA A 213 -23.54 -25.84 43.71
N GLY A 214 -23.17 -24.65 43.22
CA GLY A 214 -23.75 -23.35 43.58
C GLY A 214 -23.57 -22.92 45.04
N SER A 215 -22.78 -23.63 45.86
CA SER A 215 -22.57 -23.31 47.27
C SER A 215 -21.30 -22.50 47.51
N THR A 216 -21.32 -21.67 48.56
CA THR A 216 -20.21 -20.82 49.02
C THR A 216 -19.80 -21.15 50.45
N VAL A 217 -18.51 -21.01 50.76
CA VAL A 217 -17.93 -21.13 52.10
C VAL A 217 -16.85 -20.06 52.32
N GLU A 218 -16.71 -19.57 53.54
CA GLU A 218 -15.75 -18.52 53.90
C GLU A 218 -14.73 -19.01 54.94
N VAL A 219 -13.47 -18.64 54.73
CA VAL A 219 -12.32 -19.00 55.58
C VAL A 219 -11.66 -17.71 56.12
N PRO A 220 -11.76 -17.41 57.43
CA PRO A 220 -11.21 -16.16 57.98
C PRO A 220 -9.69 -16.21 58.12
N LEU A 221 -9.00 -15.35 57.39
CA LEU A 221 -7.54 -15.17 57.42
C LEU A 221 -7.16 -14.01 58.34
N LYS A 222 -6.32 -14.28 59.35
CA LYS A 222 -5.74 -13.24 60.22
C LYS A 222 -4.38 -12.83 59.67
N LEU A 223 -4.26 -11.58 59.20
CA LEU A 223 -3.08 -11.06 58.51
C LEU A 223 -2.38 -9.98 59.35
N TYR A 224 -1.05 -9.95 59.27
CA TYR A 224 -0.25 -8.81 59.67
C TYR A 224 0.23 -8.08 58.41
N VAL A 225 -0.14 -6.81 58.31
CA VAL A 225 0.14 -5.93 57.17
C VAL A 225 1.05 -4.81 57.67
N PRO A 226 2.35 -4.80 57.33
CA PRO A 226 3.24 -3.70 57.73
C PRO A 226 2.93 -2.40 56.98
N GLU A 227 3.19 -1.25 57.61
CA GLU A 227 2.99 0.11 57.05
C GLU A 227 3.78 0.34 55.76
N SER A 228 4.89 -0.38 55.55
CA SER A 228 5.64 -0.36 54.30
C SER A 228 4.86 -0.84 53.06
N LEU A 229 3.65 -1.37 53.25
CA LEU A 229 2.76 -1.81 52.17
C LEU A 229 1.64 -0.81 51.84
N GLU A 230 1.56 0.34 52.52
CA GLU A 230 0.55 1.37 52.28
C GLU A 230 0.46 1.80 50.81
N GLY A 231 -0.78 1.93 50.31
CA GLY A 231 -1.10 2.22 48.91
C GLY A 231 -0.88 1.04 47.96
N GLY A 232 -0.26 -0.06 48.40
CA GLY A 232 0.10 -1.20 47.57
C GLY A 232 -0.99 -2.26 47.44
N SER A 233 -1.00 -2.94 46.29
CA SER A 233 -1.73 -4.20 46.11
C SER A 233 -0.77 -5.37 46.26
N ASN A 234 -1.10 -6.30 47.14
CA ASN A 234 -0.23 -7.37 47.62
C ASN A 234 -0.83 -8.73 47.33
N LEU A 235 0.01 -9.74 47.07
CA LEU A 235 -0.46 -11.04 46.58
C LEU A 235 -0.58 -12.08 47.70
N ILE A 236 -1.64 -12.89 47.62
CA ILE A 236 -1.89 -14.05 48.46
C ILE A 236 -2.10 -15.26 47.54
N ASN A 237 -1.22 -16.25 47.67
CA ASN A 237 -1.35 -17.50 46.90
C ASN A 237 -2.30 -18.45 47.64
N VAL A 238 -3.22 -19.05 46.91
CA VAL A 238 -4.25 -19.98 47.40
C VAL A 238 -4.19 -21.25 46.55
N SER A 239 -3.69 -22.33 47.13
CA SER A 239 -3.68 -23.67 46.51
C SER A 239 -4.92 -24.44 46.97
N LEU A 240 -5.65 -25.01 46.01
CA LEU A 240 -6.87 -25.79 46.21
C LEU A 240 -6.59 -27.24 45.82
N SER A 241 -7.07 -28.20 46.61
CA SER A 241 -7.08 -29.62 46.26
C SER A 241 -8.43 -30.21 46.62
N TYR A 242 -9.04 -30.98 45.73
CA TYR A 242 -10.38 -31.56 45.92
C TYR A 242 -10.56 -32.86 45.13
N VAL A 243 -11.63 -33.59 45.43
CA VAL A 243 -12.08 -34.77 44.68
C VAL A 243 -13.41 -34.44 44.02
N ASP A 244 -13.48 -34.64 42.70
CA ASP A 244 -14.67 -34.34 41.90
C ASP A 244 -15.82 -35.35 42.13
N ALA A 245 -17.00 -35.04 41.58
CA ALA A 245 -18.19 -35.89 41.67
C ALA A 245 -18.02 -37.28 40.99
N TYR A 246 -17.01 -37.44 40.14
CA TYR A 246 -16.65 -38.71 39.50
C TYR A 246 -15.59 -39.51 40.29
N GLY A 247 -15.05 -38.95 41.37
CA GLY A 247 -14.06 -39.56 42.25
C GLY A 247 -12.59 -39.27 41.91
N ASN A 248 -12.30 -38.39 40.95
CA ASN A 248 -10.92 -38.04 40.58
C ASN A 248 -10.40 -36.87 41.42
N SER A 249 -9.11 -36.89 41.78
CA SER A 249 -8.48 -35.81 42.54
C SER A 249 -7.91 -34.74 41.61
N HIS A 250 -8.14 -33.47 41.98
CA HIS A 250 -7.67 -32.27 41.28
C HIS A 250 -6.86 -31.38 42.22
N SER A 251 -5.92 -30.63 41.66
CA SER A 251 -5.16 -29.63 42.39
C SER A 251 -4.92 -28.41 41.51
N GLU A 252 -5.24 -27.24 42.05
CA GLU A 252 -5.10 -25.94 41.39
C GLU A 252 -4.37 -24.95 42.29
N THR A 253 -3.88 -23.85 41.73
CA THR A 253 -3.36 -22.72 42.51
C THR A 253 -3.76 -21.40 41.87
N ARG A 254 -4.12 -20.45 42.71
CA ARG A 254 -4.63 -19.13 42.34
C ARG A 254 -3.90 -18.06 43.13
N THR A 255 -3.85 -16.86 42.59
CA THR A 255 -3.22 -15.71 43.24
C THR A 255 -4.25 -14.60 43.36
N LEU A 256 -4.54 -14.19 44.58
CA LEU A 256 -5.51 -13.15 44.91
C LEU A 256 -4.77 -11.88 45.33
N SER A 257 -5.35 -10.72 45.08
CA SER A 257 -4.80 -9.41 45.44
C SER A 257 -5.52 -8.81 46.64
N LEU A 258 -4.76 -8.33 47.63
CA LEU A 258 -5.22 -7.56 48.78
C LEU A 258 -4.60 -6.17 48.76
N THR A 259 -5.44 -5.14 48.74
CA THR A 259 -5.02 -3.73 48.70
C THR A 259 -4.86 -3.17 50.11
N VAL A 260 -3.84 -2.33 50.33
CA VAL A 260 -3.58 -1.68 51.62
C VAL A 260 -3.82 -0.18 51.49
N SER A 261 -4.76 0.38 52.24
CA SER A 261 -5.04 1.82 52.29
C SER A 261 -3.99 2.57 53.11
N SER A 262 -3.71 3.83 52.76
CA SER A 262 -2.76 4.67 53.51
C SER A 262 -3.36 5.28 54.78
N LEU A 263 -2.50 5.61 55.75
CA LEU A 263 -2.83 6.47 56.88
C LEU A 263 -2.78 7.95 56.43
N GLY A 264 -3.86 8.69 56.65
CA GLY A 264 -3.98 10.09 56.19
C GLY A 264 -3.03 11.07 56.89
N GLU A 265 -2.68 12.14 56.17
CA GLU A 265 -1.82 13.22 56.64
C GLU A 265 -2.53 14.15 57.64
N PHE A 266 -1.78 14.71 58.59
CA PHE A 266 -2.23 15.67 59.60
C PHE A 266 -1.82 17.11 59.28
N PHE A 267 -0.72 17.38 58.57
CA PHE A 267 -0.29 18.75 58.30
C PHE A 267 -0.26 19.11 56.82
N SER A 268 -0.95 20.19 56.46
CA SER A 268 -0.73 20.92 55.22
C SER A 268 0.28 22.05 55.46
N VAL A 269 1.15 22.33 54.49
CA VAL A 269 2.13 23.43 54.58
C VAL A 269 2.04 24.35 53.37
N GLU A 270 1.89 25.63 53.64
CA GLU A 270 1.94 26.71 52.66
C GLU A 270 3.18 27.58 52.85
N VAL A 271 3.69 28.16 51.77
CA VAL A 271 4.88 29.02 51.79
C VAL A 271 4.69 30.25 50.90
N SER A 272 5.06 31.43 51.42
CA SER A 272 4.90 32.71 50.73
C SER A 272 6.06 33.68 51.00
N PRO A 273 6.65 34.31 49.97
CA PRO A 273 6.46 34.05 48.55
C PRO A 273 7.17 32.74 48.12
N GLN A 274 6.67 32.09 47.06
CA GLN A 274 7.27 30.85 46.50
C GLN A 274 8.56 31.09 45.67
N THR A 275 9.13 32.29 45.71
CA THR A 275 10.34 32.67 44.96
C THR A 275 11.38 33.26 45.90
N VAL A 276 12.56 32.65 45.93
CA VAL A 276 13.75 33.15 46.63
C VAL A 276 14.73 33.66 45.58
N ARG A 277 15.49 34.71 45.87
CA ARG A 277 16.44 35.31 44.92
C ARG A 277 17.87 35.30 45.47
N PRO A 278 18.89 35.61 44.64
CA PRO A 278 20.27 35.82 45.08
C PRO A 278 20.48 37.14 45.86
N GLU A 279 19.50 37.50 46.68
CA GLU A 279 19.39 38.67 47.55
C GLU A 279 18.49 38.29 48.75
N ALA A 280 18.62 38.95 49.89
CA ALA A 280 17.91 38.56 51.12
C ALA A 280 16.38 38.57 50.90
N SER A 281 15.76 37.39 51.02
CA SER A 281 14.37 37.13 50.67
C SER A 281 13.60 36.67 51.92
N PRO A 282 12.64 37.46 52.47
CA PRO A 282 11.79 37.01 53.57
C PRO A 282 10.79 35.96 53.07
N VAL A 283 10.64 34.86 53.81
CA VAL A 283 9.78 33.71 53.48
C VAL A 283 9.02 33.26 54.73
N THR A 284 7.70 33.19 54.64
CA THR A 284 6.82 32.70 55.70
C THR A 284 6.30 31.30 55.38
N PHE A 285 6.42 30.38 56.35
CA PHE A 285 5.80 29.06 56.35
C PHE A 285 4.57 29.07 57.23
N THR A 286 3.48 28.46 56.76
CA THR A 286 2.24 28.27 57.52
C THR A 286 1.89 26.79 57.52
N LEU A 287 1.73 26.21 58.70
CA LEU A 287 1.37 24.81 58.90
C LEU A 287 -0.05 24.75 59.45
N THR A 288 -0.92 23.98 58.81
CA THR A 288 -2.33 23.82 59.21
C THR A 288 -2.60 22.36 59.58
N ASN A 289 -3.13 22.12 60.78
CA ASN A 289 -3.59 20.79 61.18
C ASN A 289 -4.89 20.47 60.42
N VAL A 290 -4.78 19.61 59.42
CA VAL A 290 -5.90 19.08 58.61
C VAL A 290 -6.39 17.72 59.12
N GLY A 291 -5.78 17.16 60.16
CA GLY A 291 -6.20 15.94 60.83
C GLY A 291 -7.53 16.12 61.58
N GLY A 292 -8.26 15.02 61.78
CA GLY A 292 -9.56 15.03 62.47
C GLY A 292 -9.48 15.19 64.01
N GLU A 293 -8.27 15.29 64.57
CA GLU A 293 -8.00 15.36 66.00
C GLU A 293 -6.96 16.45 66.31
N ALA A 294 -6.90 16.89 67.57
CA ALA A 294 -5.87 17.82 68.02
C ALA A 294 -4.49 17.14 68.04
N VAL A 295 -3.45 17.91 67.76
CA VAL A 295 -2.05 17.47 67.79
C VAL A 295 -1.36 18.09 69.01
N GLU A 296 -0.56 17.28 69.71
CA GLU A 296 0.25 17.67 70.87
C GLU A 296 1.75 17.52 70.56
N ASP A 297 2.57 18.36 71.22
CA ASP A 297 4.04 18.37 71.13
C ASP A 297 4.58 18.42 69.67
N LEU A 298 4.09 19.38 68.87
CA LEU A 298 4.55 19.57 67.49
C LEU A 298 5.95 20.21 67.47
N GLU A 299 6.96 19.43 67.08
CA GLU A 299 8.29 19.92 66.73
C GLU A 299 8.47 19.98 65.21
N VAL A 300 8.95 21.11 64.70
CA VAL A 300 9.19 21.37 63.28
C VAL A 300 10.66 21.74 63.07
N SER A 301 11.37 20.98 62.24
CA SER A 301 12.77 21.25 61.87
C SER A 301 12.91 21.53 60.37
N LEU A 302 13.53 22.67 60.02
CA LEU A 302 13.79 23.09 58.64
C LEU A 302 15.20 22.68 58.19
N THR A 303 15.28 21.74 57.27
CA THR A 303 16.53 21.38 56.58
C THR A 303 16.59 22.07 55.22
N LEU A 304 17.63 22.88 55.00
CA LEU A 304 17.88 23.56 53.73
C LEU A 304 18.92 22.80 52.88
N PRO A 305 18.80 22.86 51.53
CA PRO A 305 19.81 22.35 50.61
C PRO A 305 21.01 23.32 50.56
N ALA A 306 22.18 22.85 50.13
CA ALA A 306 23.40 23.68 50.04
C ALA A 306 23.30 24.91 49.09
N THR A 307 22.21 25.04 48.34
CA THR A 307 21.88 26.18 47.47
C THR A 307 21.11 27.30 48.19
N LEU A 308 20.59 27.06 49.40
CA LEU A 308 19.88 28.03 50.23
C LEU A 308 20.57 28.18 51.60
N SER A 309 20.72 29.42 52.05
CA SER A 309 21.22 29.74 53.39
C SER A 309 20.13 30.40 54.23
N LEU A 310 19.95 29.92 55.47
CA LEU A 310 19.17 30.59 56.51
C LEU A 310 20.01 31.73 57.11
N LEU A 311 19.43 32.92 57.26
CA LEU A 311 20.11 34.10 57.79
C LEU A 311 19.53 34.52 59.16
N GLY A 312 20.33 34.40 60.22
CA GLY A 312 20.12 35.08 61.50
C GLY A 312 19.30 34.35 62.57
N GLU A 313 18.69 33.20 62.25
CA GLU A 313 17.80 32.44 63.15
C GLU A 313 18.20 30.96 63.21
N ASP A 314 17.64 30.21 64.18
CA ASP A 314 17.76 28.76 64.27
C ASP A 314 16.72 28.02 63.40
N SER A 315 16.89 26.71 63.26
CA SER A 315 16.15 25.89 62.29
C SER A 315 15.05 25.03 62.90
N CYS A 316 14.62 25.32 64.14
CA CYS A 316 13.68 24.48 64.89
C CYS A 316 12.62 25.33 65.61
N TRP A 317 11.35 24.99 65.41
CA TRP A 317 10.20 25.63 66.06
C TRP A 317 9.35 24.58 66.79
N ARG A 318 8.72 24.98 67.90
CA ARG A 318 7.89 24.10 68.73
C ARG A 318 6.55 24.76 69.04
N PHE A 319 5.50 23.95 69.01
CA PHE A 319 4.13 24.36 69.31
C PHE A 319 3.52 23.32 70.26
N GLU A 320 3.06 23.75 71.44
CA GLU A 320 2.58 22.85 72.51
C GLU A 320 1.34 22.05 72.07
N GLN A 321 0.41 22.73 71.39
CA GLN A 321 -0.82 22.14 70.87
C GLN A 321 -1.23 22.85 69.58
N VAL A 322 -1.80 22.09 68.62
CA VAL A 322 -2.46 22.64 67.43
C VAL A 322 -3.81 21.93 67.25
N ALA A 323 -4.91 22.65 67.43
CA ALA A 323 -6.24 22.09 67.29
C ALA A 323 -6.56 21.69 65.84
N SER A 324 -7.53 20.79 65.64
CA SER A 324 -8.00 20.44 64.29
C SER A 324 -8.53 21.69 63.58
N GLY A 325 -8.02 21.99 62.39
CA GLY A 325 -8.31 23.20 61.60
C GLY A 325 -7.51 24.45 61.99
N GLU A 326 -6.63 24.39 62.99
CA GLU A 326 -5.78 25.53 63.40
C GLU A 326 -4.50 25.62 62.56
N SER A 327 -3.98 26.84 62.39
CA SER A 327 -2.74 27.12 61.66
C SER A 327 -1.72 27.84 62.54
N VAL A 328 -0.46 27.42 62.46
CA VAL A 328 0.70 28.07 63.08
C VAL A 328 1.71 28.49 62.00
N SER A 329 2.46 29.57 62.21
CA SER A 329 3.39 30.09 61.19
C SER A 329 4.69 30.65 61.77
N PHE A 330 5.73 30.64 60.95
CA PHE A 330 7.03 31.25 61.24
C PHE A 330 7.63 31.86 59.98
N THR A 331 8.43 32.92 60.12
CA THR A 331 9.04 33.66 59.00
C THR A 331 10.56 33.62 59.13
N VAL A 332 11.25 33.31 58.03
CA VAL A 332 12.71 33.23 57.96
C VAL A 332 13.28 34.13 56.86
N GLN A 333 14.56 34.47 56.96
CA GLN A 333 15.31 35.13 55.89
C GLN A 333 16.12 34.09 55.10
N LEU A 334 15.78 33.89 53.83
CA LEU A 334 16.50 32.99 52.93
C LEU A 334 17.37 33.77 51.94
N TYR A 335 18.54 33.23 51.65
CA TYR A 335 19.42 33.67 50.57
C TYR A 335 19.72 32.51 49.63
N ALA A 336 19.46 32.68 48.33
CA ALA A 336 19.82 31.68 47.34
C ALA A 336 21.21 31.93 46.75
N SER A 337 21.98 30.87 46.54
CA SER A 337 23.21 30.94 45.75
C SER A 337 22.91 31.36 44.31
N THR A 338 23.75 32.22 43.72
CA THR A 338 23.67 32.58 42.29
C THR A 338 23.78 31.36 41.38
N ALA A 339 24.48 30.30 41.83
CA ALA A 339 24.57 29.02 41.11
C ALA A 339 23.26 28.22 41.07
N ALA A 340 22.25 28.61 41.86
CA ALA A 340 20.93 27.98 41.88
C ALA A 340 19.88 28.73 41.06
N VAL A 341 20.20 29.89 40.49
CA VAL A 341 19.24 30.72 39.74
C VAL A 341 18.64 29.94 38.56
N GLY A 342 17.32 30.01 38.42
CA GLY A 342 16.55 29.23 37.45
C GLY A 342 16.24 27.79 37.88
N SER A 343 16.87 27.26 38.93
CA SER A 343 16.55 25.96 39.49
C SER A 343 15.39 26.02 40.49
N ALA A 344 14.75 24.88 40.72
CA ALA A 344 13.96 24.69 41.93
C ALA A 344 14.92 24.34 43.09
N ALA A 345 14.76 25.00 44.22
CA ALA A 345 15.35 24.58 45.50
C ALA A 345 14.22 23.99 46.36
N GLN A 346 14.53 22.97 47.15
CA GLN A 346 13.54 22.32 48.03
C GLN A 346 14.06 22.39 49.46
N ALA A 347 13.26 22.94 50.37
CA ALA A 347 13.49 22.76 51.79
C ALA A 347 12.63 21.61 52.32
N THR A 348 13.16 20.91 53.31
CA THR A 348 12.49 19.79 53.97
C THR A 348 12.10 20.21 55.37
N LEU A 349 10.81 20.16 55.68
CA LEU A 349 10.29 20.28 57.03
C LEU A 349 10.09 18.88 57.58
N THR A 350 10.75 18.57 58.69
CA THR A 350 10.51 17.35 59.46
C THR A 350 9.62 17.70 60.64
N LEU A 351 8.43 17.12 60.68
CA LEU A 351 7.43 17.30 61.73
C LEU A 351 7.39 16.03 62.58
N THR A 352 7.54 16.16 63.90
CA THR A 352 7.31 15.07 64.85
C THR A 352 6.24 15.50 65.85
N TYR A 353 5.25 14.65 66.09
CA TYR A 353 4.08 15.02 66.88
C TYR A 353 3.32 13.79 67.41
N ASN A 354 2.43 14.01 68.39
CA ASN A 354 1.53 12.99 68.93
C ASN A 354 0.09 13.21 68.43
N ALA A 355 -0.55 12.15 67.92
CA ALA A 355 -1.95 12.15 67.52
C ALA A 355 -2.61 10.79 67.80
N GLY A 356 -3.76 10.77 68.47
CA GLY A 356 -4.47 9.55 68.86
C GLY A 356 -3.69 8.62 69.80
N GLY A 357 -2.68 9.12 70.51
CA GLY A 357 -1.78 8.34 71.36
C GLY A 357 -0.67 7.59 70.60
N LEU A 358 -0.48 7.89 69.31
CA LEU A 358 0.62 7.39 68.49
C LEU A 358 1.59 8.53 68.17
N VAL A 359 2.88 8.29 68.36
CA VAL A 359 3.94 9.18 67.86
C VAL A 359 4.01 9.03 66.36
N ARG A 360 3.90 10.14 65.63
CA ARG A 360 3.95 10.21 64.17
C ARG A 360 5.08 11.12 63.72
N GLY A 361 5.59 10.83 62.53
CA GLY A 361 6.53 11.69 61.81
C GLY A 361 6.00 11.97 60.41
N GLU A 362 5.94 13.25 60.04
CA GLU A 362 5.65 13.68 58.67
C GLU A 362 6.85 14.46 58.11
N VAL A 363 7.14 14.25 56.83
CA VAL A 363 8.18 15.00 56.12
C VAL A 363 7.51 15.75 54.98
N LYS A 364 7.55 17.08 55.04
CA LYS A 364 6.91 17.97 54.06
C LYS A 364 7.99 18.72 53.28
N THR A 365 8.06 18.46 51.99
CA THR A 365 9.02 19.12 51.09
C THR A 365 8.34 20.32 50.42
N VAL A 366 8.90 21.50 50.63
CA VAL A 366 8.39 22.77 50.11
C VAL A 366 9.36 23.34 49.07
N GLY A 367 8.82 23.57 47.87
CA GLY A 367 9.59 24.01 46.71
C GLY A 367 9.63 25.53 46.57
N PHE A 368 10.82 26.04 46.25
CA PHE A 368 11.09 27.43 45.89
C PHE A 368 11.57 27.49 44.45
N LYS A 369 11.05 28.44 43.68
CA LYS A 369 11.73 28.84 42.45
C LYS A 369 12.86 29.81 42.82
N VAL A 370 14.09 29.52 42.41
CA VAL A 370 15.17 30.50 42.55
C VAL A 370 15.06 31.51 41.39
N GLY A 371 14.60 32.71 41.71
CA GLY A 371 14.37 33.78 40.73
C GLY A 371 15.66 34.50 40.32
N GLU A 372 15.65 35.04 39.11
CA GLU A 372 16.67 35.99 38.65
C GLU A 372 16.55 37.35 39.35
N GLN A 373 17.64 38.12 39.30
CA GLN A 373 17.66 39.51 39.75
C GLN A 373 16.92 40.43 38.76
N THR A 374 16.19 41.41 39.27
CA THR A 374 15.31 42.29 38.45
C THR A 374 16.06 43.28 37.55
N VAL A 375 15.55 43.51 36.33
CA VAL A 375 16.18 44.33 35.28
C VAL A 375 15.19 45.39 34.73
N PRO A 376 15.62 46.64 34.47
CA PRO A 376 14.76 47.70 33.91
C PRO A 376 14.54 47.61 32.39
N SER A 377 13.49 48.28 31.89
CA SER A 377 13.01 48.24 30.50
C SER A 377 13.79 49.11 29.49
N VAL A 378 13.56 48.88 28.19
CA VAL A 378 14.29 49.48 27.06
C VAL A 378 13.41 50.42 26.22
N LYS A 379 14.00 51.48 25.63
CA LYS A 379 13.32 52.46 24.78
C LYS A 379 13.66 52.22 23.29
N VAL A 380 12.67 52.36 22.41
CA VAL A 380 12.79 52.07 20.96
C VAL A 380 12.15 53.19 20.12
N GLU A 381 12.68 53.48 18.93
CA GLU A 381 12.08 54.40 17.94
C GLU A 381 12.21 53.88 16.50
N VAL A 382 11.39 54.38 15.57
CA VAL A 382 11.51 54.13 14.12
C VAL A 382 12.43 55.20 13.53
N VAL A 383 13.35 54.80 12.65
CA VAL A 383 14.31 55.70 12.00
C VAL A 383 14.05 55.84 10.49
N ASP A 384 13.65 54.76 9.83
CA ASP A 384 13.44 54.73 8.37
C ASP A 384 12.47 53.60 7.97
N ALA A 385 11.84 53.73 6.80
CA ALA A 385 10.99 52.69 6.21
C ALA A 385 10.82 52.85 4.70
N GLY A 386 10.81 51.72 3.99
CA GLY A 386 10.69 51.69 2.53
C GLY A 386 10.69 50.27 2.00
N TRP A 387 10.79 50.09 0.68
CA TRP A 387 10.75 48.77 0.07
C TRP A 387 12.16 48.20 -0.13
N GLY A 388 12.33 46.89 0.06
CA GLY A 388 13.60 46.17 -0.10
C GLY A 388 14.33 46.00 1.22
N SER A 389 15.50 46.65 1.33
CA SER A 389 16.25 46.81 2.56
C SER A 389 16.90 48.19 2.63
N MET A 390 17.39 48.59 3.80
CA MET A 390 18.04 49.88 3.99
C MET A 390 19.30 50.03 3.10
N ASP A 391 20.09 48.95 2.96
CA ASP A 391 21.27 48.92 2.07
C ASP A 391 20.94 48.73 0.58
N LYS A 392 19.75 48.20 0.26
CA LYS A 392 19.30 47.85 -1.09
C LYS A 392 17.80 48.14 -1.23
N PRO A 393 17.40 49.41 -1.34
CA PRO A 393 16.02 49.75 -1.60
C PRO A 393 15.58 49.20 -2.96
N ILE A 394 14.33 48.77 -3.07
CA ILE A 394 13.70 48.38 -4.33
C ILE A 394 12.56 49.33 -4.67
N ARG A 395 12.17 49.34 -5.94
CA ARG A 395 10.92 49.96 -6.38
C ARG A 395 9.78 48.97 -6.16
N ALA A 396 8.75 49.39 -5.42
CA ALA A 396 7.47 48.69 -5.36
C ALA A 396 6.39 49.52 -6.07
N GLY A 397 5.44 48.85 -6.70
CA GLY A 397 4.34 49.47 -7.43
C GLY A 397 3.03 48.67 -7.31
N PRO A 398 1.92 49.22 -7.85
CA PRO A 398 0.62 48.56 -7.83
C PRO A 398 0.66 47.20 -8.53
N GLY A 399 0.09 46.17 -7.89
CA GLY A 399 0.07 44.80 -8.39
C GLY A 399 1.31 43.97 -8.05
N ASP A 400 2.24 44.48 -7.24
CA ASP A 400 3.34 43.68 -6.70
C ASP A 400 2.86 42.74 -5.58
N GLU A 401 3.07 41.44 -5.76
CA GLU A 401 2.87 40.42 -4.74
C GLU A 401 4.16 40.22 -3.91
N ALA A 402 4.00 39.97 -2.61
CA ALA A 402 5.07 39.71 -1.64
C ALA A 402 6.22 40.75 -1.63
N ALA A 403 5.93 42.02 -1.94
CA ALA A 403 6.92 43.08 -1.94
C ALA A 403 7.51 43.26 -0.52
N PRO A 404 8.84 43.15 -0.32
CA PRO A 404 9.44 43.33 0.99
C PRO A 404 9.35 44.80 1.42
N LEU A 405 8.58 45.08 2.46
CA LEU A 405 8.56 46.36 3.17
C LEU A 405 9.49 46.26 4.38
N TYR A 406 10.55 47.08 4.42
CA TYR A 406 11.44 47.17 5.57
C TYR A 406 11.07 48.33 6.50
N ILE A 407 11.28 48.11 7.80
CA ILE A 407 11.10 49.10 8.87
C ILE A 407 12.34 49.04 9.76
N ALA A 408 13.07 50.15 9.86
CA ALA A 408 14.29 50.29 10.63
C ALA A 408 13.98 50.87 12.02
N VAL A 409 14.31 50.11 13.07
CA VAL A 409 14.04 50.48 14.48
C VAL A 409 15.34 50.56 15.29
N GLN A 410 15.52 51.64 16.06
CA GLN A 410 16.72 51.89 16.86
C GLN A 410 16.48 51.62 18.34
N ASN A 411 17.39 50.89 18.97
CA ASN A 411 17.43 50.72 20.42
C ASN A 411 18.08 51.96 21.07
N LYS A 412 17.34 52.66 21.94
CA LYS A 412 17.81 53.81 22.74
C LYS A 412 17.98 53.50 24.23
N GLY A 413 17.76 52.26 24.66
CA GLY A 413 18.01 51.82 26.02
C GLY A 413 19.48 51.48 26.27
N SER A 414 19.80 51.12 27.52
CA SER A 414 21.15 50.75 27.98
C SER A 414 21.42 49.23 27.95
N ARG A 415 20.45 48.42 27.49
CA ARG A 415 20.54 46.96 27.39
C ARG A 415 20.25 46.49 25.97
N THR A 416 20.85 45.36 25.59
CA THR A 416 20.63 44.73 24.28
C THR A 416 19.24 44.12 24.22
N MET A 417 18.48 44.46 23.16
CA MET A 417 17.24 43.77 22.81
C MET A 417 17.59 42.48 22.08
N VAL A 418 16.88 41.39 22.37
CA VAL A 418 17.11 40.06 21.79
C VAL A 418 15.77 39.48 21.35
N GLY A 419 15.75 38.78 20.22
CA GLY A 419 14.55 38.13 19.69
C GLY A 419 13.44 39.11 19.31
N VAL A 420 13.77 40.23 18.66
CA VAL A 420 12.83 41.31 18.35
C VAL A 420 11.86 40.88 17.26
N LYS A 421 10.63 40.53 17.63
CA LYS A 421 9.53 40.21 16.70
C LYS A 421 8.66 41.45 16.48
N GLY A 422 8.58 41.92 15.24
CA GLY A 422 7.62 42.95 14.82
C GLY A 422 6.36 42.34 14.20
N GLU A 423 5.20 42.91 14.51
CA GLU A 423 3.89 42.57 13.95
C GLU A 423 3.29 43.84 13.32
N LEU A 424 3.30 43.91 11.99
CA LEU A 424 2.79 45.05 11.21
C LEU A 424 1.30 44.85 10.92
N GLN A 425 0.49 45.86 11.22
CA GLN A 425 -0.92 45.93 10.85
C GLN A 425 -1.05 46.57 9.45
N LEU A 426 -1.76 45.87 8.56
CA LEU A 426 -1.99 46.28 7.17
C LEU A 426 -3.44 46.74 6.97
N GLU A 427 -3.61 47.76 6.13
CA GLU A 427 -4.89 48.32 5.72
C GLU A 427 -4.83 48.58 4.20
N ALA A 428 -6.00 48.60 3.54
CA ALA A 428 -6.08 48.76 2.08
C ALA A 428 -5.33 50.04 1.62
N PRO A 429 -4.48 49.97 0.57
CA PRO A 429 -4.41 48.92 -0.46
C PRO A 429 -3.41 47.78 -0.19
N PHE A 430 -2.93 47.62 1.05
CA PHE A 430 -1.96 46.57 1.41
C PHE A 430 -2.62 45.34 2.06
N SER A 431 -2.11 44.15 1.76
CA SER A 431 -2.45 42.90 2.44
C SER A 431 -1.22 41.99 2.60
N GLY A 432 -1.26 41.02 3.51
CA GLY A 432 -0.27 39.94 3.52
C GLY A 432 -0.51 38.97 2.36
N THR A 433 0.49 38.13 2.07
CA THR A 433 0.54 37.18 0.93
C THR A 433 -0.58 36.13 0.86
N HIS A 434 -1.43 36.07 1.89
CA HIS A 434 -2.61 35.20 1.97
C HIS A 434 -3.90 36.00 2.30
N GLY A 435 -3.91 37.31 2.03
CA GLY A 435 -5.00 38.23 2.40
C GLY A 435 -5.00 38.64 3.88
N GLU A 436 -3.91 38.41 4.61
CA GLU A 436 -3.82 38.69 6.05
C GLU A 436 -3.75 40.20 6.34
N ALA A 437 -4.51 40.68 7.33
CA ALA A 437 -4.43 42.07 7.80
C ALA A 437 -3.26 42.33 8.78
N LYS A 438 -2.43 41.31 9.06
CA LYS A 438 -1.26 41.41 9.93
C LYS A 438 -0.16 40.50 9.43
N VAL A 439 1.07 41.00 9.37
CA VAL A 439 2.27 40.24 8.97
C VAL A 439 3.38 40.40 10.00
N SER A 440 4.25 39.40 10.13
CA SER A 440 5.31 39.37 11.15
C SER A 440 6.72 39.36 10.54
N ALA A 441 7.66 39.99 11.24
CA ALA A 441 9.10 40.01 10.92
C ALA A 441 9.95 39.84 12.19
N PHE A 442 11.24 39.50 12.04
CA PHE A 442 12.12 39.18 13.16
C PHE A 442 13.54 39.74 12.97
N VAL A 443 14.13 40.25 14.06
CA VAL A 443 15.55 40.65 14.16
C VAL A 443 16.19 39.93 15.37
N PRO A 444 17.31 39.21 15.21
CA PRO A 444 17.91 38.42 16.29
C PRO A 444 18.32 39.23 17.53
N SER A 445 18.90 40.41 17.35
CA SER A 445 19.25 41.32 18.44
C SER A 445 19.50 42.75 17.94
N ILE A 446 19.35 43.73 18.83
CA ILE A 446 19.65 45.14 18.60
C ILE A 446 20.40 45.67 19.82
N GLN A 447 21.71 45.93 19.69
CA GLN A 447 22.52 46.49 20.78
C GLN A 447 22.14 47.95 21.08
N PRO A 448 22.47 48.49 22.28
CA PRO A 448 22.31 49.91 22.59
C PRO A 448 22.86 50.83 21.51
N GLY A 449 22.01 51.72 20.98
CA GLY A 449 22.35 52.65 19.91
C GLY A 449 22.32 52.08 18.49
N GLN A 450 22.20 50.76 18.29
CA GLN A 450 22.12 50.15 16.96
C GLN A 450 20.69 50.16 16.39
N VAL A 451 20.62 50.00 15.07
CA VAL A 451 19.38 49.89 14.29
C VAL A 451 19.20 48.43 13.86
N GLY A 452 18.01 47.86 14.09
CA GLY A 452 17.58 46.59 13.54
C GLY A 452 16.56 46.79 12.42
N GLN A 453 16.61 45.95 11.39
CA GLN A 453 15.74 46.06 10.22
C GLN A 453 14.73 44.90 10.17
N LEU A 454 13.45 45.20 10.37
CA LEU A 454 12.34 44.25 10.20
C LEU A 454 11.88 44.28 8.74
N VAL A 455 11.71 43.11 8.10
CA VAL A 455 11.26 43.01 6.69
C VAL A 455 9.99 42.17 6.60
N PHE A 456 8.93 42.77 6.05
CA PHE A 456 7.59 42.20 5.94
C PHE A 456 7.23 41.96 4.47
N PRO A 457 6.80 40.76 4.05
CA PRO A 457 6.25 40.56 2.71
C PRO A 457 4.82 41.12 2.64
N VAL A 458 4.56 42.04 1.70
CA VAL A 458 3.29 42.76 1.56
C VAL A 458 2.85 42.76 0.09
N ASP A 459 1.60 42.37 -0.15
CA ASP A 459 0.94 42.51 -1.45
C ASP A 459 0.36 43.92 -1.59
N ILE A 460 0.42 44.45 -2.82
CA ILE A 460 -0.03 45.80 -3.16
C ILE A 460 -1.11 45.70 -4.22
N ALA A 461 -2.32 46.21 -3.93
CA ALA A 461 -3.44 46.12 -4.86
C ALA A 461 -3.11 46.70 -6.26
N PRO A 462 -3.60 46.10 -7.37
CA PRO A 462 -3.31 46.59 -8.73
C PRO A 462 -3.79 48.02 -9.03
N ASP A 463 -4.76 48.51 -8.26
CA ASP A 463 -5.33 49.86 -8.34
C ASP A 463 -4.75 50.83 -7.27
N ALA A 464 -3.71 50.43 -6.53
CA ALA A 464 -3.10 51.25 -5.50
C ALA A 464 -2.59 52.61 -6.04
N GLU A 465 -2.92 53.69 -5.35
CA GLU A 465 -2.43 55.02 -5.67
C GLU A 465 -0.94 55.16 -5.28
N VAL A 466 -0.13 55.71 -6.19
CA VAL A 466 1.30 55.99 -5.93
C VAL A 466 1.43 57.19 -4.99
N LYS A 467 1.51 56.92 -3.67
CA LYS A 467 1.62 57.91 -2.58
C LYS A 467 2.23 57.30 -1.30
N THR A 468 2.38 58.10 -0.25
CA THR A 468 2.81 57.65 1.10
C THR A 468 1.61 57.24 1.96
N TYR A 469 1.78 56.16 2.72
CA TYR A 469 0.78 55.56 3.61
C TYR A 469 1.31 55.43 5.04
N SER A 470 0.43 55.52 6.05
CA SER A 470 0.81 55.41 7.47
C SER A 470 0.31 54.09 8.07
N LEU A 471 1.23 53.27 8.60
CA LEU A 471 0.97 51.93 9.15
C LEU A 471 1.42 51.82 10.62
N LYS A 472 1.02 50.75 11.33
CA LYS A 472 1.36 50.52 12.74
C LYS A 472 2.08 49.19 12.93
N VAL A 473 3.19 49.18 13.67
CA VAL A 473 3.97 47.99 14.00
C VAL A 473 4.07 47.80 15.51
N LYS A 474 3.80 46.58 16.00
CA LYS A 474 3.94 46.18 17.41
C LYS A 474 5.19 45.32 17.57
N LEU A 475 6.07 45.67 18.51
CA LEU A 475 7.32 44.97 18.81
C LEU A 475 7.19 44.17 20.10
N ASN A 476 7.66 42.92 20.09
CA ASN A 476 7.83 42.06 21.28
C ASN A 476 9.30 41.61 21.31
N TYR A 477 9.97 41.63 22.47
CA TYR A 477 11.41 41.34 22.57
C TYR A 477 11.83 40.94 23.99
N LEU A 478 13.02 40.36 24.12
CA LEU A 478 13.70 40.05 25.38
C LEU A 478 14.83 41.08 25.64
N ILE A 479 15.21 41.24 26.90
CA ILE A 479 16.31 42.11 27.36
C ILE A 479 17.44 41.22 27.88
N LEU A 480 18.65 41.39 27.34
CA LEU A 480 19.84 40.68 27.81
C LEU A 480 20.31 41.23 29.16
N ASN A 481 20.42 40.34 30.15
CA ASN A 481 20.97 40.63 31.46
C ASN A 481 22.40 40.07 31.59
N GLU A 482 23.36 40.92 31.25
CA GLU A 482 24.80 40.60 31.25
C GLU A 482 25.41 40.49 32.67
N VAL A 483 24.63 40.76 33.72
CA VAL A 483 25.11 40.76 35.12
C VAL A 483 25.00 39.37 35.77
N SER A 484 24.15 38.48 35.25
CA SER A 484 24.09 37.09 35.69
C SER A 484 25.19 36.24 35.02
N SER A 485 25.57 35.13 35.67
CA SER A 485 26.47 34.13 35.09
C SER A 485 25.83 32.74 35.19
N PRO A 486 25.40 32.11 34.07
CA PRO A 486 25.45 32.64 32.70
C PRO A 486 24.51 33.85 32.47
N PRO A 487 24.68 34.62 31.38
CA PRO A 487 23.79 35.72 31.02
C PRO A 487 22.34 35.24 30.85
N SER A 488 21.39 36.02 31.38
CA SER A 488 19.96 35.72 31.40
C SER A 488 19.16 36.63 30.45
N TYR A 489 17.90 36.28 30.19
CA TYR A 489 17.02 36.99 29.26
C TYR A 489 15.67 37.27 29.92
N VAL A 490 15.29 38.53 30.02
CA VAL A 490 14.05 38.98 30.66
C VAL A 490 13.06 39.43 29.59
N GLU A 491 11.81 38.95 29.63
CA GLU A 491 10.78 39.36 28.68
C GLU A 491 10.35 40.83 28.89
N ALA A 492 10.16 41.58 27.80
CA ALA A 492 9.78 43.00 27.86
C ALA A 492 8.33 43.23 27.41
N GLU A 493 7.70 44.23 28.02
CA GLU A 493 6.37 44.71 27.62
C GLU A 493 6.35 45.16 26.14
N PRO A 494 5.32 44.79 25.35
CA PRO A 494 5.28 45.13 23.93
C PRO A 494 5.13 46.63 23.63
N VAL A 495 5.75 47.09 22.55
CA VAL A 495 5.79 48.51 22.15
C VAL A 495 5.16 48.70 20.76
N THR A 496 4.22 49.63 20.61
CA THR A 496 3.58 49.95 19.30
C THR A 496 4.09 51.27 18.74
N LEU A 497 4.45 51.29 17.46
CA LEU A 497 5.03 52.42 16.72
C LEU A 497 4.25 52.69 15.41
N THR A 498 4.27 53.93 14.91
CA THR A 498 3.70 54.35 13.62
C THR A 498 4.80 54.53 12.59
N VAL A 499 4.54 54.20 11.31
CA VAL A 499 5.54 54.13 10.23
C VAL A 499 4.95 54.69 8.94
N GLU A 500 5.68 55.58 8.27
CA GLU A 500 5.31 56.12 6.94
C GLU A 500 5.97 55.31 5.82
N VAL A 501 5.19 54.90 4.81
CA VAL A 501 5.58 53.97 3.75
C VAL A 501 5.28 54.56 2.38
N PRO A 502 6.28 55.02 1.61
CA PRO A 502 6.10 55.57 0.26
C PRO A 502 5.94 54.47 -0.80
N LEU A 503 4.94 54.58 -1.68
CA LEU A 503 4.78 53.74 -2.88
C LEU A 503 5.24 54.50 -4.13
N TYR A 504 6.08 53.87 -4.97
CA TYR A 504 6.84 54.56 -6.02
C TYR A 504 6.39 54.26 -7.47
N GLY A 505 5.85 53.07 -7.73
CA GLY A 505 5.62 52.59 -9.09
C GLY A 505 6.90 52.05 -9.77
N LYS A 506 6.73 51.36 -10.90
CA LYS A 506 7.83 50.72 -11.65
C LYS A 506 7.83 51.18 -13.11
N PRO A 507 8.89 51.80 -13.64
CA PRO A 507 9.01 52.03 -15.09
C PRO A 507 9.32 50.72 -15.81
N VAL A 508 8.79 50.55 -17.02
CA VAL A 508 8.99 49.34 -17.85
C VAL A 508 9.34 49.76 -19.27
N LEU A 509 10.63 49.80 -19.58
CA LEU A 509 11.12 50.28 -20.86
C LEU A 509 11.19 49.15 -21.91
N GLN A 510 10.45 49.29 -23.00
CA GLN A 510 10.44 48.35 -24.12
C GLN A 510 11.16 48.96 -25.33
N LEU A 511 12.23 48.33 -25.80
CA LEU A 511 12.98 48.72 -26.99
C LEU A 511 12.62 47.79 -28.17
N LYS A 512 12.32 48.36 -29.34
CA LYS A 512 11.98 47.63 -30.57
C LYS A 512 12.80 48.17 -31.75
N ALA A 513 13.20 47.32 -32.68
CA ALA A 513 13.83 47.69 -33.95
C ALA A 513 12.84 47.56 -35.12
N ASP A 514 13.03 48.35 -36.17
CA ASP A 514 12.28 48.24 -37.43
C ASP A 514 12.70 47.03 -38.30
N ARG A 515 13.94 46.57 -38.17
CA ARG A 515 14.53 45.46 -38.95
C ARG A 515 15.46 44.57 -38.11
N HIS A 516 15.47 43.26 -38.39
CA HIS A 516 16.25 42.27 -37.64
C HIS A 516 17.11 41.30 -38.50
N GLU A 517 16.99 41.28 -39.83
CA GLU A 517 17.84 40.43 -40.70
C GLU A 517 18.94 41.22 -41.40
N LEU A 518 20.19 40.79 -41.20
CA LEU A 518 21.41 41.36 -41.78
C LEU A 518 22.17 40.30 -42.61
N ARG A 519 23.10 40.72 -43.46
CA ARG A 519 23.92 39.81 -44.29
C ARG A 519 25.41 40.01 -44.02
N ALA A 520 26.13 38.89 -43.90
CA ALA A 520 27.58 38.89 -43.77
C ALA A 520 28.23 39.70 -44.91
N GLY A 521 29.15 40.60 -44.58
CA GLY A 521 29.88 41.45 -45.53
C GLY A 521 29.16 42.71 -46.05
N SER A 522 28.21 43.31 -45.32
CA SER A 522 27.40 44.45 -45.83
C SER A 522 27.13 45.59 -44.83
N LEU A 523 26.78 46.80 -45.30
CA LEU A 523 26.37 47.96 -44.49
C LEU A 523 24.82 48.03 -44.38
N SER A 524 24.27 48.39 -43.23
CA SER A 524 22.82 48.43 -42.96
C SER A 524 22.42 49.46 -41.89
N THR A 525 21.34 50.20 -42.11
CA THR A 525 20.73 51.14 -41.14
C THR A 525 19.51 50.51 -40.44
N VAL A 526 19.31 50.80 -39.15
CA VAL A 526 18.22 50.29 -38.31
C VAL A 526 17.63 51.43 -37.43
N THR A 527 16.31 51.53 -37.33
CA THR A 527 15.59 52.48 -36.46
C THR A 527 15.08 51.79 -35.20
N PHE A 528 15.17 52.46 -34.05
CA PHE A 528 14.74 51.95 -32.75
C PHE A 528 13.68 52.84 -32.09
N THR A 529 12.74 52.20 -31.40
CA THR A 529 11.66 52.85 -30.62
C THR A 529 11.70 52.35 -29.18
N LEU A 530 11.72 53.28 -28.21
CA LEU A 530 11.71 53.00 -26.78
C LEU A 530 10.39 53.51 -26.16
N ALA A 531 9.63 52.64 -25.49
CA ALA A 531 8.37 53.01 -24.83
C ALA A 531 8.39 52.67 -23.33
N ASN A 532 7.89 53.54 -22.46
CA ASN A 532 7.67 53.25 -21.05
C ASN A 532 6.23 52.73 -20.85
N THR A 533 6.08 51.43 -20.64
CA THR A 533 4.79 50.77 -20.37
C THR A 533 4.55 50.52 -18.87
N GLY A 534 5.33 51.15 -17.99
CA GLY A 534 5.26 50.96 -16.54
C GLY A 534 4.36 51.97 -15.84
N SER A 535 4.20 51.81 -14.53
CA SER A 535 3.45 52.71 -13.63
C SER A 535 4.27 53.88 -13.10
N GLY A 536 5.60 53.83 -13.21
CA GLY A 536 6.51 54.92 -12.83
C GLY A 536 7.01 55.73 -14.03
N GLY A 537 7.07 57.06 -13.89
CA GLY A 537 7.77 57.95 -14.82
C GLY A 537 9.30 57.89 -14.65
N ILE A 538 10.04 58.37 -15.66
CA ILE A 538 11.50 58.49 -15.60
C ILE A 538 11.99 59.86 -16.09
N GLN A 539 13.14 60.27 -15.58
CA GLN A 539 13.83 61.55 -15.84
C GLN A 539 15.27 61.29 -16.32
N ASP A 540 15.93 62.28 -16.95
CA ASP A 540 17.35 62.24 -17.36
C ASP A 540 17.79 60.98 -18.15
N LEU A 541 16.95 60.49 -19.07
CA LEU A 541 17.21 59.27 -19.85
C LEU A 541 18.36 59.47 -20.86
N SER A 542 19.40 58.67 -20.72
CA SER A 542 20.55 58.54 -21.61
C SER A 542 20.60 57.12 -22.20
N ILE A 543 20.91 56.99 -23.48
CA ILE A 543 20.99 55.70 -24.20
C ILE A 543 22.38 55.57 -24.79
N ARG A 544 23.05 54.44 -24.59
CA ARG A 544 24.36 54.13 -25.17
C ARG A 544 24.38 52.76 -25.83
N LEU A 545 24.73 52.67 -27.11
CA LEU A 545 24.87 51.42 -27.84
C LEU A 545 26.28 50.81 -27.67
N GLN A 546 26.31 49.51 -27.38
CA GLN A 546 27.47 48.65 -27.41
C GLN A 546 27.26 47.52 -28.44
N LEU A 547 28.17 47.42 -29.40
CA LEU A 547 28.21 46.35 -30.40
C LEU A 547 28.85 45.07 -29.82
N PRO A 548 28.59 43.90 -30.44
CA PRO A 548 29.26 42.65 -30.05
C PRO A 548 30.79 42.80 -30.06
N PRO A 549 31.50 42.22 -29.06
CA PRO A 549 32.95 42.28 -29.02
C PRO A 549 33.58 41.55 -30.21
N SER A 550 34.79 41.97 -30.60
CA SER A 550 35.56 41.28 -31.62
C SER A 550 36.11 39.95 -31.09
N THR A 551 35.83 38.87 -31.82
CA THR A 551 36.47 37.57 -31.60
C THR A 551 37.69 37.46 -32.50
N MET A 552 38.84 37.04 -31.94
CA MET A 552 40.10 36.90 -32.67
C MET A 552 40.53 38.17 -33.46
N GLY A 553 40.19 39.37 -32.97
CA GLY A 553 40.54 40.65 -33.62
C GLY A 553 39.66 41.06 -34.81
N LYS A 554 38.66 40.26 -35.20
CA LYS A 554 37.64 40.66 -36.19
C LYS A 554 36.36 41.11 -35.48
N SER A 555 35.95 42.36 -35.65
CA SER A 555 34.64 42.83 -35.18
C SER A 555 33.55 42.34 -36.14
N PRO A 556 32.52 41.62 -35.67
CA PRO A 556 31.43 41.16 -36.54
C PRO A 556 30.52 42.32 -36.98
N LEU A 557 30.41 43.37 -36.15
CA LEU A 557 29.66 44.59 -36.40
C LEU A 557 30.51 45.83 -36.04
N ALA A 558 30.35 46.94 -36.78
CA ALA A 558 30.95 48.25 -36.48
C ALA A 558 29.98 49.42 -36.74
N LEU A 559 30.09 50.53 -36.00
CA LEU A 559 29.27 51.74 -36.23
C LEU A 559 29.81 52.57 -37.40
N ALA A 560 28.93 53.04 -38.28
CA ALA A 560 29.29 53.92 -39.39
C ALA A 560 28.94 55.38 -39.08
N GLY A 561 29.94 56.19 -38.71
CA GLY A 561 29.80 57.65 -38.57
C GLY A 561 29.01 58.14 -37.34
N GLN A 562 28.71 57.27 -36.38
CA GLN A 562 27.97 57.58 -35.15
C GLN A 562 28.77 57.21 -33.90
N ASP A 563 28.57 57.92 -32.79
CA ASP A 563 29.17 57.63 -31.47
C ASP A 563 28.34 56.66 -30.62
N GLY A 564 27.07 56.45 -31.00
CA GLY A 564 26.14 55.52 -30.34
C GLY A 564 25.52 56.07 -29.06
N PHE A 565 25.32 57.39 -28.93
CA PHE A 565 24.72 58.02 -27.75
C PHE A 565 23.47 58.88 -28.06
N TRP A 566 22.44 58.81 -27.21
CA TRP A 566 21.21 59.62 -27.30
C TRP A 566 20.71 60.06 -25.91
N TYR A 567 19.97 61.18 -25.82
CA TYR A 567 19.48 61.74 -24.56
C TYR A 567 18.04 62.30 -24.65
N PHE A 568 17.25 62.11 -23.60
CA PHE A 568 15.87 62.57 -23.45
C PHE A 568 15.63 63.02 -21.99
N SER A 569 15.00 64.18 -21.77
CA SER A 569 14.85 64.75 -20.41
C SER A 569 13.84 64.02 -19.52
N ARG A 570 12.77 63.45 -20.08
CA ARG A 570 11.66 62.81 -19.34
C ARG A 570 10.91 61.83 -20.24
N LEU A 571 10.42 60.73 -19.66
CA LEU A 571 9.58 59.73 -20.33
C LEU A 571 8.52 59.22 -19.33
N GLU A 572 7.34 59.82 -19.40
CA GLU A 572 6.19 59.49 -18.55
C GLU A 572 5.69 58.05 -18.74
N ALA A 573 5.01 57.54 -17.71
CA ALA A 573 4.25 56.29 -17.80
C ALA A 573 3.29 56.32 -19.01
N GLY A 574 3.41 55.34 -19.91
CA GLY A 574 2.62 55.22 -21.14
C GLY A 574 3.17 55.92 -22.39
N SER A 575 4.34 56.58 -22.34
CA SER A 575 4.89 57.37 -23.46
C SER A 575 6.07 56.71 -24.21
N GLN A 576 6.49 57.25 -25.37
CA GLN A 576 7.55 56.66 -26.24
C GLN A 576 8.46 57.68 -26.96
N GLN A 577 9.66 57.24 -27.37
CA GLN A 577 10.72 57.99 -28.07
C GLN A 577 11.40 57.14 -29.16
N THR A 578 12.10 57.76 -30.13
CA THR A 578 12.74 57.05 -31.29
C THR A 578 14.13 57.56 -31.65
N PHE A 579 15.00 56.69 -32.20
CA PHE A 579 16.37 57.01 -32.66
C PHE A 579 16.86 56.03 -33.76
N LYS A 580 18.03 56.27 -34.39
CA LYS A 580 18.56 55.50 -35.55
C LYS A 580 20.03 55.10 -35.39
N VAL A 581 20.44 53.98 -36.02
CA VAL A 581 21.78 53.38 -35.93
C VAL A 581 22.27 52.88 -37.30
N ASP A 582 23.53 53.13 -37.65
CA ASP A 582 24.18 52.63 -38.88
C ASP A 582 25.27 51.58 -38.59
N LEU A 583 25.17 50.39 -39.19
CA LEU A 583 25.95 49.17 -38.86
C LEU A 583 26.65 48.54 -40.08
N LEU A 584 27.94 48.25 -39.96
CA LEU A 584 28.76 47.50 -40.94
C LEU A 584 29.01 46.07 -40.47
N VAL A 585 28.79 45.06 -41.32
CA VAL A 585 28.81 43.62 -40.99
C VAL A 585 30.00 42.89 -41.64
N SER A 586 30.68 42.02 -40.89
CA SER A 586 31.83 41.20 -41.37
C SER A 586 31.42 39.97 -42.20
N GLU A 587 32.34 39.40 -42.99
CA GLU A 587 32.09 38.23 -43.86
C GLU A 587 32.03 36.90 -43.11
N ASP A 588 32.86 36.71 -42.08
CA ASP A 588 32.84 35.51 -41.23
C ASP A 588 31.68 35.54 -40.21
N ALA A 589 30.88 36.61 -40.20
CA ALA A 589 29.81 36.81 -39.23
C ALA A 589 28.55 36.06 -39.66
N ALA A 590 28.41 34.81 -39.21
CA ALA A 590 27.25 33.96 -39.47
C ALA A 590 26.64 33.43 -38.16
N GLY A 591 25.32 33.49 -38.04
CA GLY A 591 24.56 33.25 -36.81
C GLY A 591 23.93 34.52 -36.22
N PRO A 592 23.26 34.41 -35.07
CA PRO A 592 22.66 35.54 -34.36
C PRO A 592 23.72 36.44 -33.69
N TYR A 593 23.54 37.75 -33.82
CA TYR A 593 24.28 38.78 -33.07
C TYR A 593 23.31 39.62 -32.25
N SER A 594 23.83 40.36 -31.25
CA SER A 594 22.99 41.15 -30.34
C SER A 594 23.52 42.56 -30.13
N LEU A 595 22.68 43.55 -30.40
CA LEU A 595 22.95 44.97 -30.19
C LEU A 595 22.50 45.36 -28.79
N THR A 596 23.43 45.76 -27.92
CA THR A 596 23.11 46.02 -26.50
C THR A 596 23.07 47.52 -26.22
N PHE A 597 21.94 48.01 -25.73
CA PHE A 597 21.71 49.40 -25.38
C PHE A 597 21.67 49.57 -23.87
N THR A 598 22.61 50.32 -23.31
CA THR A 598 22.59 50.74 -21.91
C THR A 598 21.72 51.98 -21.78
N LEU A 599 20.59 51.85 -21.09
CA LEU A 599 19.67 52.93 -20.72
C LEU A 599 20.00 53.38 -19.30
N THR A 600 20.38 54.64 -19.10
CA THR A 600 20.61 55.23 -17.77
C THR A 600 19.60 56.35 -17.55
N TYR A 601 18.84 56.30 -16.47
CA TYR A 601 17.75 57.26 -16.17
C TYR A 601 17.59 57.43 -14.66
N LYS A 602 16.78 58.39 -14.21
CA LYS A 602 16.34 58.53 -12.82
C LYS A 602 14.85 58.19 -12.68
N ASP A 603 14.44 57.68 -11.52
CA ASP A 603 13.01 57.62 -11.16
C ASP A 603 12.50 59.00 -10.68
N GLU A 604 11.21 59.09 -10.34
CA GLU A 604 10.58 60.33 -9.85
C GLU A 604 11.14 60.84 -8.51
N TRP A 605 11.90 60.03 -7.77
CA TRP A 605 12.60 60.44 -6.54
C TRP A 605 14.10 60.73 -6.78
N GLY A 606 14.54 60.74 -8.04
CA GLY A 606 15.89 61.11 -8.43
C GLY A 606 16.93 59.98 -8.33
N THR A 607 16.52 58.76 -7.99
CA THR A 607 17.42 57.61 -7.87
C THR A 607 17.90 57.20 -9.26
N PRO A 608 19.22 57.12 -9.53
CA PRO A 608 19.73 56.73 -10.83
C PRO A 608 19.69 55.19 -11.02
N TYR A 609 19.19 54.76 -12.17
CA TYR A 609 19.21 53.38 -12.65
C TYR A 609 20.01 53.28 -13.94
N SER A 610 20.56 52.10 -14.18
CA SER A 610 21.10 51.72 -15.48
C SER A 610 20.64 50.30 -15.81
N GLU A 611 20.07 50.09 -16.98
CA GLU A 611 19.59 48.79 -17.47
C GLU A 611 20.01 48.55 -18.91
N THR A 612 20.25 47.29 -19.29
CA THR A 612 20.60 46.94 -20.66
C THR A 612 19.42 46.32 -21.40
N ARG A 613 19.17 46.78 -22.62
CA ARG A 613 18.20 46.20 -23.56
C ARG A 613 18.94 45.69 -24.78
N SER A 614 18.80 44.41 -25.07
CA SER A 614 19.50 43.76 -26.18
C SER A 614 18.54 43.39 -27.30
N VAL A 615 18.86 43.77 -28.53
CA VAL A 615 18.06 43.47 -29.73
C VAL A 615 18.85 42.49 -30.60
N GLY A 616 18.28 41.32 -30.86
CA GLY A 616 18.87 40.31 -31.74
C GLY A 616 18.77 40.69 -33.21
N VAL A 617 19.83 40.42 -33.96
CA VAL A 617 19.90 40.52 -35.42
C VAL A 617 20.48 39.23 -36.00
N GLN A 618 19.85 38.64 -37.02
CA GLN A 618 20.22 37.33 -37.56
C GLN A 618 21.10 37.45 -38.81
N ILE A 619 22.08 36.54 -38.91
CA ILE A 619 23.01 36.32 -40.04
C ILE A 619 23.20 34.76 -40.21
N SER A 620 23.72 34.20 -41.32
CA SER A 620 23.43 32.76 -41.70
C SER A 620 24.62 31.84 -42.19
N PRO A 621 24.77 30.56 -41.73
CA PRO A 621 25.88 29.56 -42.03
C PRO A 621 25.53 28.26 -42.87
N GLY A 622 26.31 27.13 -42.82
CA GLY A 622 26.27 25.89 -43.70
C GLY A 622 26.40 24.44 -43.06
N SER A 623 26.75 23.37 -43.83
CA SER A 623 26.18 21.96 -43.72
C SER A 623 27.12 20.69 -43.46
N PRO A 624 26.60 19.43 -43.26
CA PRO A 624 27.32 18.19 -42.79
C PRO A 624 27.49 16.95 -43.78
N LEU A 625 27.78 15.70 -43.31
CA LEU A 625 28.73 14.74 -43.99
C LEU A 625 28.43 13.24 -44.39
N ILE A 626 27.82 12.30 -43.62
CA ILE A 626 27.94 10.79 -43.82
C ILE A 626 26.66 9.95 -43.53
N VAL A 627 26.37 8.84 -44.26
CA VAL A 627 25.09 8.05 -44.12
C VAL A 627 25.12 6.52 -44.43
N VAL A 628 24.13 5.77 -43.89
CA VAL A 628 23.69 4.44 -44.39
C VAL A 628 22.63 4.67 -45.47
N GLU A 629 22.78 4.06 -46.64
CA GLU A 629 21.94 4.37 -47.81
C GLU A 629 20.86 3.31 -48.09
N SER A 630 21.16 2.02 -47.90
CA SER A 630 20.18 0.94 -48.09
C SER A 630 20.48 -0.34 -47.28
N TYR A 631 19.48 -1.21 -47.10
CA TYR A 631 19.66 -2.57 -46.60
C TYR A 631 18.75 -3.58 -47.31
N LYS A 632 19.11 -4.87 -47.25
CA LYS A 632 18.35 -6.01 -47.83
C LYS A 632 18.43 -7.26 -46.97
N LEU A 633 17.42 -8.12 -47.09
CA LEU A 633 17.33 -9.45 -46.49
C LEU A 633 17.39 -10.53 -47.58
N GLU A 634 18.08 -11.64 -47.32
CA GLU A 634 18.15 -12.81 -48.22
C GLU A 634 17.92 -14.11 -47.42
N PRO A 635 16.80 -14.84 -47.60
CA PRO A 635 15.64 -14.49 -48.44
C PRO A 635 14.91 -13.21 -47.97
N GLU A 636 14.12 -12.61 -48.86
CA GLU A 636 13.37 -11.38 -48.58
C GLU A 636 12.22 -11.62 -47.58
N GLU A 637 11.51 -12.74 -47.73
CA GLU A 637 10.57 -13.26 -46.74
C GLU A 637 11.32 -14.20 -45.80
N VAL A 638 11.67 -13.69 -44.61
CA VAL A 638 12.32 -14.47 -43.56
C VAL A 638 11.28 -15.28 -42.81
N LYS A 639 11.44 -16.60 -42.74
CA LYS A 639 10.51 -17.49 -42.03
C LYS A 639 10.98 -17.80 -40.61
N VAL A 640 10.03 -18.03 -39.70
CA VAL A 640 10.32 -18.41 -38.31
C VAL A 640 11.11 -19.72 -38.27
N GLY A 641 12.25 -19.70 -37.56
CA GLY A 641 13.12 -20.86 -37.39
C GLY A 641 14.15 -21.09 -38.50
N GLU A 642 14.18 -20.23 -39.54
CA GLU A 642 15.16 -20.30 -40.62
C GLU A 642 16.32 -19.31 -40.42
N GLU A 643 17.41 -19.54 -41.18
CA GLU A 643 18.57 -18.65 -41.28
C GLU A 643 18.46 -17.71 -42.49
N PHE A 644 18.90 -16.47 -42.33
CA PHE A 644 18.83 -15.43 -43.38
C PHE A 644 20.03 -14.47 -43.28
N LYS A 645 20.30 -13.74 -44.36
CA LYS A 645 21.38 -12.74 -44.41
C LYS A 645 20.83 -11.32 -44.38
N VAL A 646 21.53 -10.43 -43.69
CA VAL A 646 21.31 -8.98 -43.69
C VAL A 646 22.47 -8.32 -44.42
N LYS A 647 22.18 -7.50 -45.45
CA LYS A 647 23.18 -6.77 -46.23
C LYS A 647 22.95 -5.27 -46.13
N LEU A 648 23.99 -4.50 -45.82
CA LEU A 648 23.95 -3.05 -45.59
C LEU A 648 24.85 -2.31 -46.57
N GLU A 649 24.42 -1.17 -47.12
CA GLU A 649 25.23 -0.28 -47.97
C GLU A 649 25.43 1.09 -47.31
N LEU A 650 26.67 1.53 -47.17
CA LEU A 650 27.07 2.80 -46.53
C LEU A 650 27.77 3.71 -47.53
N ALA A 651 27.53 5.02 -47.44
CA ALA A 651 28.05 6.03 -48.38
C ALA A 651 28.61 7.29 -47.69
N ASN A 652 29.71 7.82 -48.23
CA ASN A 652 30.22 9.15 -47.86
C ASN A 652 29.58 10.23 -48.75
N VAL A 653 28.81 11.14 -48.16
CA VAL A 653 28.09 12.22 -48.87
C VAL A 653 28.78 13.58 -48.78
N SER A 654 29.97 13.64 -48.18
CA SER A 654 30.81 14.83 -48.14
C SER A 654 31.74 14.95 -49.35
N ASP A 655 32.35 16.13 -49.51
CA ASP A 655 33.38 16.43 -50.50
C ASP A 655 34.81 16.02 -50.05
N SER A 656 34.95 15.38 -48.89
CA SER A 656 36.25 14.97 -48.33
C SER A 656 36.32 13.48 -47.93
N GLU A 657 37.53 12.92 -47.90
CA GLU A 657 37.74 11.52 -47.51
C GLU A 657 37.60 11.34 -46.00
N VAL A 658 36.96 10.26 -45.58
CA VAL A 658 36.59 9.96 -44.20
C VAL A 658 37.27 8.66 -43.76
N HIS A 659 37.86 8.67 -42.56
CA HIS A 659 38.76 7.62 -42.09
C HIS A 659 38.21 6.82 -40.91
N ARG A 660 38.75 5.61 -40.71
CA ARG A 660 38.47 4.68 -39.60
C ARG A 660 36.98 4.31 -39.43
N VAL A 661 36.30 4.05 -40.55
CA VAL A 661 34.88 3.68 -40.56
C VAL A 661 34.70 2.28 -39.99
N MET A 662 34.00 2.19 -38.86
CA MET A 662 33.63 0.94 -38.20
C MET A 662 32.10 0.83 -38.15
N VAL A 663 31.58 -0.36 -38.45
CA VAL A 663 30.15 -0.67 -38.51
C VAL A 663 29.85 -1.81 -37.56
N GLN A 664 28.82 -1.66 -36.71
CA GLN A 664 28.40 -2.69 -35.77
C GLN A 664 26.90 -2.97 -35.93
N LEU A 665 26.52 -4.25 -36.04
CA LEU A 665 25.13 -4.73 -36.02
C LEU A 665 24.78 -5.26 -34.62
N VAL A 666 23.66 -4.79 -34.06
CA VAL A 666 23.15 -5.21 -32.76
C VAL A 666 21.81 -5.93 -32.94
N THR A 667 21.71 -7.18 -32.49
CA THR A 667 20.53 -8.04 -32.64
C THR A 667 19.68 -8.15 -31.37
N PRO A 668 18.34 -8.24 -31.48
CA PRO A 668 17.44 -8.44 -30.34
C PRO A 668 17.41 -9.91 -29.86
N GLN A 669 16.72 -10.14 -28.74
CA GLN A 669 16.53 -11.49 -28.17
C GLN A 669 15.81 -12.43 -29.16
N GLY A 670 16.20 -13.71 -29.15
CA GLY A 670 15.67 -14.73 -30.07
C GLY A 670 16.33 -14.77 -31.46
N PHE A 671 17.14 -13.76 -31.79
CA PHE A 671 18.01 -13.74 -32.97
C PHE A 671 19.47 -13.96 -32.55
N SER A 672 20.26 -14.60 -33.41
CA SER A 672 21.70 -14.78 -33.20
C SER A 672 22.49 -14.52 -34.47
N THR A 673 23.53 -13.68 -34.39
CA THR A 673 24.48 -13.49 -35.50
C THR A 673 25.40 -14.72 -35.59
N LEU A 674 25.35 -15.42 -36.72
CA LEU A 674 26.26 -16.54 -37.03
C LEU A 674 27.59 -16.06 -37.64
N THR A 675 27.73 -14.75 -37.88
CA THR A 675 28.96 -14.04 -38.28
C THR A 675 29.34 -12.98 -37.23
N PRO A 676 30.58 -12.48 -37.21
CA PRO A 676 30.98 -11.38 -36.31
C PRO A 676 30.07 -10.15 -36.44
N SER A 677 29.69 -9.54 -35.32
CA SER A 677 28.76 -8.42 -35.25
C SER A 677 29.39 -7.03 -35.50
N MET A 678 30.72 -6.94 -35.60
CA MET A 678 31.43 -5.68 -35.89
C MET A 678 32.39 -5.88 -37.07
N VAL A 679 32.35 -4.96 -38.03
CA VAL A 679 33.15 -4.97 -39.26
C VAL A 679 33.84 -3.61 -39.46
N ASN A 680 35.13 -3.64 -39.79
CA ASN A 680 35.92 -2.44 -40.09
C ASN A 680 36.02 -2.25 -41.61
N LEU A 681 35.63 -1.07 -42.10
CA LEU A 681 35.62 -0.71 -43.52
C LEU A 681 36.82 0.15 -43.94
N GLY A 682 37.66 0.59 -43.01
CA GLY A 682 38.85 1.39 -43.31
C GLY A 682 38.52 2.86 -43.56
N SER A 683 38.73 3.36 -44.77
CA SER A 683 38.42 4.75 -45.17
C SER A 683 37.52 4.76 -46.40
N LEU A 684 36.64 5.75 -46.51
CA LEU A 684 35.76 5.95 -47.66
C LEU A 684 35.96 7.34 -48.26
N LYS A 685 36.23 7.38 -49.57
CA LYS A 685 36.35 8.62 -50.35
C LYS A 685 34.99 9.29 -50.59
N PRO A 686 34.96 10.57 -50.99
CA PRO A 686 33.73 11.25 -51.44
C PRO A 686 32.93 10.39 -52.43
N GLY A 687 31.67 10.09 -52.10
CA GLY A 687 30.80 9.25 -52.91
C GLY A 687 31.14 7.75 -52.95
N GLU A 688 32.18 7.27 -52.25
CA GLU A 688 32.49 5.83 -52.17
C GLU A 688 31.41 5.12 -51.35
N LYS A 689 31.03 3.92 -51.81
CA LYS A 689 30.08 3.02 -51.14
C LYS A 689 30.73 1.71 -50.73
N ARG A 690 30.31 1.15 -49.59
CA ARG A 690 30.76 -0.17 -49.11
C ARG A 690 29.61 -0.99 -48.56
N THR A 691 29.67 -2.30 -48.82
CA THR A 691 28.67 -3.28 -48.36
C THR A 691 29.21 -4.12 -47.21
N VAL A 692 28.36 -4.40 -46.22
CA VAL A 692 28.62 -5.37 -45.13
C VAL A 692 27.50 -6.42 -45.12
N GLU A 693 27.86 -7.69 -44.96
CA GLU A 693 26.90 -8.80 -44.87
C GLU A 693 27.01 -9.51 -43.52
N TYR A 694 25.87 -9.86 -42.92
CA TYR A 694 25.76 -10.63 -41.68
C TYR A 694 24.82 -11.82 -41.88
N LEU A 695 25.19 -13.01 -41.39
CA LEU A 695 24.29 -14.17 -41.33
C LEU A 695 23.62 -14.21 -39.95
N VAL A 696 22.29 -14.38 -39.92
CA VAL A 696 21.48 -14.33 -38.71
C VAL A 696 20.50 -15.51 -38.69
N ALA A 697 20.40 -16.19 -37.55
CA ALA A 697 19.40 -17.24 -37.31
C ALA A 697 18.23 -16.70 -36.49
N SER A 698 17.01 -17.10 -36.85
CA SER A 698 15.80 -16.89 -36.05
C SER A 698 15.44 -18.17 -35.26
N SER A 699 14.94 -18.04 -34.03
CA SER A 699 14.49 -19.19 -33.25
C SER A 699 13.12 -19.69 -33.70
N PRO A 700 12.88 -21.03 -33.82
CA PRO A 700 11.55 -21.60 -34.11
C PRO A 700 10.48 -21.31 -33.05
N ALA A 701 10.86 -20.75 -31.89
CA ALA A 701 9.95 -20.34 -30.83
C ALA A 701 9.53 -18.86 -30.91
N LEU A 702 9.93 -18.14 -31.96
CA LEU A 702 9.46 -16.77 -32.22
C LEU A 702 8.05 -16.76 -32.79
N GLU A 703 7.35 -15.65 -32.59
CA GLU A 703 5.98 -15.44 -33.09
C GLU A 703 6.02 -15.01 -34.56
N GLU A 704 5.36 -15.77 -35.44
CA GLU A 704 5.10 -15.36 -36.82
C GLU A 704 4.14 -14.16 -36.86
N GLY A 705 4.27 -13.28 -37.85
CA GLY A 705 3.47 -12.04 -37.94
C GLY A 705 4.08 -10.82 -37.23
N VAL A 706 5.26 -10.94 -36.59
CA VAL A 706 5.91 -9.85 -35.83
C VAL A 706 7.13 -9.28 -36.56
N VAL A 707 7.36 -7.96 -36.43
CA VAL A 707 8.54 -7.26 -36.98
C VAL A 707 9.52 -6.94 -35.84
N TYR A 708 10.76 -7.42 -35.96
CA TYR A 708 11.83 -7.22 -34.99
C TYR A 708 12.88 -6.22 -35.53
N SER A 709 13.45 -5.37 -34.68
CA SER A 709 14.41 -4.33 -35.11
C SER A 709 15.86 -4.64 -34.73
N LEU A 710 16.78 -4.27 -35.62
CA LEU A 710 18.24 -4.37 -35.43
C LEU A 710 18.86 -2.97 -35.54
N GLU A 711 19.85 -2.65 -34.71
CA GLU A 711 20.53 -1.34 -34.73
C GLU A 711 21.89 -1.43 -35.45
N VAL A 712 22.25 -0.36 -36.19
CA VAL A 712 23.50 -0.20 -36.92
C VAL A 712 24.20 1.08 -36.48
N ASP A 713 25.38 0.91 -35.87
CA ASP A 713 26.23 2.02 -35.42
C ASP A 713 27.42 2.21 -36.35
N VAL A 714 27.68 3.46 -36.73
CA VAL A 714 28.76 3.86 -37.64
C VAL A 714 29.60 4.96 -37.02
N SER A 715 30.87 4.69 -36.74
CA SER A 715 31.83 5.67 -36.21
C SER A 715 32.93 5.97 -37.23
N TYR A 716 33.34 7.24 -37.37
CA TYR A 716 34.32 7.70 -38.35
C TYR A 716 35.10 8.94 -37.89
N VAL A 717 36.08 9.40 -38.68
CA VAL A 717 36.88 10.62 -38.43
C VAL A 717 37.01 11.42 -39.72
N ASP A 718 36.80 12.74 -39.66
CA ASP A 718 36.93 13.65 -40.82
C ASP A 718 38.39 13.98 -41.19
N ARG A 719 38.60 14.74 -42.26
CA ARG A 719 39.95 15.18 -42.70
C ARG A 719 40.68 16.03 -41.65
N ALA A 720 39.95 16.78 -40.82
CA ALA A 720 40.53 17.61 -39.76
C ALA A 720 40.89 16.80 -38.50
N GLY A 721 40.62 15.49 -38.49
CA GLY A 721 40.87 14.61 -37.35
C GLY A 721 39.75 14.60 -36.31
N VAL A 722 38.59 15.19 -36.62
CA VAL A 722 37.45 15.29 -35.71
C VAL A 722 36.61 14.01 -35.81
N PRO A 723 36.31 13.32 -34.69
CA PRO A 723 35.48 12.12 -34.71
C PRO A 723 34.00 12.47 -34.96
N GLY A 724 33.34 11.64 -35.77
CA GLY A 724 31.91 11.72 -36.10
C GLY A 724 31.22 10.36 -35.91
N VAL A 725 29.91 10.40 -35.66
CA VAL A 725 29.07 9.21 -35.43
C VAL A 725 27.76 9.34 -36.21
N SER A 726 27.26 8.23 -36.73
CA SER A 726 25.95 8.08 -37.36
C SER A 726 25.29 6.79 -36.88
N LYS A 727 23.96 6.79 -36.69
CA LYS A 727 23.17 5.67 -36.17
C LYS A 727 21.96 5.40 -37.07
N THR A 728 21.58 4.15 -37.26
CA THR A 728 20.45 3.74 -38.10
C THR A 728 19.79 2.48 -37.54
N VAL A 729 18.47 2.31 -37.74
CA VAL A 729 17.70 1.15 -37.27
C VAL A 729 17.04 0.46 -38.47
N LEU A 730 17.02 -0.87 -38.45
CA LEU A 730 16.50 -1.77 -39.48
C LEU A 730 15.31 -2.57 -38.92
N GLY A 731 14.41 -3.08 -39.77
CA GLY A 731 13.28 -3.92 -39.36
C GLY A 731 13.21 -5.24 -40.15
N ILE A 732 12.78 -6.32 -39.49
CA ILE A 732 12.74 -7.68 -40.03
C ILE A 732 11.38 -8.33 -39.70
N PRO A 733 10.47 -8.51 -40.67
CA PRO A 733 9.25 -9.32 -40.50
C PRO A 733 9.57 -10.82 -40.50
N LEU A 734 8.90 -11.59 -39.64
CA LEU A 734 8.96 -13.06 -39.63
C LEU A 734 7.66 -13.70 -40.11
N HIS A 735 7.78 -14.59 -41.10
CA HIS A 735 6.66 -15.20 -41.83
C HIS A 735 6.36 -16.66 -41.45
N GLY A 736 5.09 -17.03 -41.61
CA GLY A 736 4.59 -18.41 -41.54
C GLY A 736 4.61 -19.13 -42.91
N ILE A 737 4.01 -20.33 -42.98
CA ILE A 737 3.90 -21.12 -44.23
C ILE A 737 2.45 -21.58 -44.44
N VAL A 738 1.89 -21.34 -45.62
CA VAL A 738 0.66 -21.98 -46.12
C VAL A 738 1.02 -22.93 -47.27
N GLU A 739 0.46 -24.14 -47.29
CA GLU A 739 0.68 -25.13 -48.37
C GLU A 739 -0.66 -25.76 -48.74
N LEU A 740 -1.26 -25.41 -49.89
CA LEU A 740 -2.57 -25.92 -50.28
C LEU A 740 -2.46 -27.10 -51.25
N VAL A 741 -3.16 -28.20 -50.95
CA VAL A 741 -3.19 -29.41 -51.81
C VAL A 741 -4.61 -29.87 -52.08
N THR A 742 -4.82 -30.51 -53.24
CA THR A 742 -6.15 -31.05 -53.64
C THR A 742 -6.16 -32.54 -53.91
N TYR A 743 -7.31 -33.15 -53.68
CA TYR A 743 -7.61 -34.55 -53.97
C TYR A 743 -9.11 -34.74 -54.32
N ASP A 744 -9.53 -35.98 -54.64
CA ASP A 744 -10.91 -36.35 -55.01
C ASP A 744 -11.54 -35.53 -56.15
N VAL A 745 -10.83 -35.40 -57.28
CA VAL A 745 -11.24 -34.55 -58.41
C VAL A 745 -12.18 -35.28 -59.39
N GLU A 746 -13.35 -34.69 -59.69
CA GLU A 746 -14.29 -35.17 -60.71
C GLU A 746 -14.64 -34.11 -61.77
N VAL A 747 -14.53 -34.47 -63.07
CA VAL A 747 -14.92 -33.61 -64.22
C VAL A 747 -15.50 -34.43 -65.38
N LYS A 748 -16.52 -33.91 -66.06
CA LYS A 748 -17.13 -34.50 -67.28
C LYS A 748 -16.79 -33.69 -68.54
N PRO A 749 -16.75 -34.30 -69.74
CA PRO A 749 -16.45 -33.58 -70.99
C PRO A 749 -17.45 -32.46 -71.31
N ALA A 750 -16.96 -31.39 -71.92
CA ALA A 750 -17.73 -30.17 -72.20
C ALA A 750 -17.80 -29.86 -73.71
N ILE A 751 -18.60 -28.86 -74.11
CA ILE A 751 -18.77 -28.44 -75.50
C ILE A 751 -18.87 -26.92 -75.63
N PRO A 752 -18.45 -26.33 -76.78
CA PRO A 752 -18.55 -24.90 -77.06
C PRO A 752 -19.95 -24.35 -76.77
N GLY A 753 -20.02 -23.28 -75.97
CA GLY A 753 -21.25 -22.64 -75.52
C GLY A 753 -21.94 -23.26 -74.29
N GLY A 754 -21.63 -24.52 -73.94
CA GLY A 754 -22.28 -25.27 -72.85
C GLY A 754 -21.66 -25.10 -71.47
N THR A 755 -22.32 -25.62 -70.43
CA THR A 755 -21.87 -25.59 -69.01
C THR A 755 -21.63 -26.98 -68.42
N PHE A 756 -20.72 -27.08 -67.45
CA PHE A 756 -20.40 -28.29 -66.67
C PHE A 756 -19.95 -27.95 -65.24
N ASN A 757 -19.83 -28.96 -64.37
CA ASN A 757 -19.32 -28.81 -63.00
C ASN A 757 -17.95 -29.50 -62.82
N LEU A 758 -17.10 -28.92 -61.98
CA LEU A 758 -15.80 -29.42 -61.51
C LEU A 758 -15.87 -29.56 -59.98
N ILE A 759 -15.58 -30.75 -59.44
CA ILE A 759 -15.65 -31.06 -58.00
C ILE A 759 -14.27 -31.52 -57.52
N PHE A 760 -13.83 -31.10 -56.33
CA PHE A 760 -12.57 -31.52 -55.68
C PHE A 760 -12.56 -31.18 -54.18
N THR A 761 -11.64 -31.77 -53.40
CA THR A 761 -11.37 -31.41 -51.99
C THR A 761 -10.05 -30.65 -51.86
N LEU A 762 -9.98 -29.64 -50.99
CA LEU A 762 -8.82 -28.79 -50.69
C LEU A 762 -8.36 -28.96 -49.23
N LEU A 763 -7.05 -28.89 -48.97
CA LEU A 763 -6.45 -29.06 -47.64
C LEU A 763 -5.23 -28.13 -47.49
N ASN A 764 -5.13 -27.39 -46.38
CA ASN A 764 -3.90 -26.67 -46.00
C ASN A 764 -2.98 -27.61 -45.19
N ARG A 765 -1.70 -27.69 -45.51
CA ARG A 765 -0.67 -28.50 -44.83
C ARG A 765 0.44 -27.66 -44.17
N GLY A 766 0.34 -26.34 -44.24
CA GLY A 766 1.35 -25.40 -43.74
C GLY A 766 1.41 -25.27 -42.21
N THR A 767 2.18 -24.29 -41.73
CA THR A 767 2.27 -23.92 -40.31
C THR A 767 1.23 -22.87 -39.90
N THR A 768 0.75 -22.05 -40.85
CA THR A 768 -0.15 -20.93 -40.58
C THR A 768 -1.51 -21.06 -41.29
N THR A 769 -2.50 -20.32 -40.80
CA THR A 769 -3.88 -20.38 -41.28
C THR A 769 -4.05 -19.57 -42.57
N ALA A 770 -4.67 -20.18 -43.59
CA ALA A 770 -5.02 -19.49 -44.82
C ALA A 770 -6.32 -18.70 -44.62
N MET A 771 -6.20 -17.43 -44.21
CA MET A 771 -7.33 -16.60 -43.81
C MET A 771 -8.17 -16.12 -45.01
N TYR A 772 -9.46 -15.86 -44.80
CA TYR A 772 -10.38 -15.31 -45.81
C TYR A 772 -10.39 -16.07 -47.14
N THR A 773 -10.21 -17.39 -47.10
CA THR A 773 -10.05 -18.23 -48.29
C THR A 773 -11.29 -18.15 -49.19
N THR A 774 -11.05 -17.93 -50.48
CA THR A 774 -12.05 -17.74 -51.53
C THR A 774 -11.64 -18.50 -52.78
N ILE A 775 -12.50 -19.39 -53.27
CA ILE A 775 -12.21 -20.29 -54.38
C ILE A 775 -13.05 -19.91 -55.60
N SER A 776 -12.42 -19.77 -56.76
CA SER A 776 -13.08 -19.23 -57.97
C SER A 776 -12.42 -19.74 -59.25
N LEU A 777 -13.18 -19.85 -60.32
CA LEU A 777 -12.61 -20.16 -61.64
C LEU A 777 -11.99 -18.89 -62.27
N VAL A 778 -10.74 -19.01 -62.75
CA VAL A 778 -10.16 -18.04 -63.66
C VAL A 778 -10.83 -18.19 -65.03
N SER A 779 -11.49 -17.14 -65.50
CA SER A 779 -12.21 -17.13 -66.79
C SER A 779 -11.25 -16.92 -67.98
N GLU A 780 -10.30 -17.83 -68.13
CA GLU A 780 -9.26 -17.82 -69.17
C GLU A 780 -9.43 -18.93 -70.22
N GLY A 781 -8.84 -18.74 -71.39
CA GLY A 781 -8.98 -19.64 -72.53
C GLY A 781 -10.46 -19.79 -72.96
N PRO A 782 -10.93 -21.02 -73.23
CA PRO A 782 -12.33 -21.24 -73.59
C PRO A 782 -13.26 -21.22 -72.38
N PHE A 783 -12.76 -21.17 -71.15
CA PHE A 783 -13.60 -21.27 -69.95
C PHE A 783 -14.01 -19.89 -69.42
N LYS A 784 -15.24 -19.84 -68.91
CA LYS A 784 -15.83 -18.68 -68.25
C LYS A 784 -16.59 -19.17 -67.02
N ALA A 785 -16.44 -18.48 -65.89
CA ALA A 785 -17.19 -18.81 -64.68
C ALA A 785 -18.71 -18.63 -64.93
N ALA A 786 -19.49 -19.64 -64.56
CA ALA A 786 -20.96 -19.59 -64.62
C ALA A 786 -21.59 -19.30 -63.25
N GLY A 787 -20.87 -19.58 -62.15
CA GLY A 787 -21.23 -19.20 -60.79
C GLY A 787 -20.36 -18.09 -60.21
N GLN A 788 -20.71 -17.61 -59.01
CA GLN A 788 -19.91 -16.66 -58.23
C GLN A 788 -18.73 -17.37 -57.51
N PRO A 789 -17.68 -16.63 -57.11
CA PRO A 789 -16.67 -17.12 -56.18
C PRO A 789 -17.26 -17.71 -54.89
N ILE A 790 -16.70 -18.82 -54.42
CA ILE A 790 -17.09 -19.50 -53.18
C ILE A 790 -16.18 -18.99 -52.05
N TYR A 791 -16.74 -18.20 -51.13
CA TYR A 791 -16.05 -17.84 -49.89
C TYR A 791 -16.22 -18.97 -48.86
N VAL A 792 -15.12 -19.40 -48.24
CA VAL A 792 -15.10 -20.55 -47.33
C VAL A 792 -14.63 -20.20 -45.91
N GLY A 793 -14.15 -18.97 -45.69
CA GLY A 793 -13.62 -18.55 -44.40
C GLY A 793 -12.15 -18.92 -44.23
N ASP A 794 -11.71 -19.06 -42.98
CA ASP A 794 -10.33 -19.38 -42.66
C ASP A 794 -10.10 -20.90 -42.79
N LEU A 795 -9.00 -21.28 -43.46
CA LEU A 795 -8.61 -22.67 -43.69
C LEU A 795 -7.37 -23.00 -42.84
N ASP A 796 -7.64 -23.45 -41.61
CA ASP A 796 -6.62 -23.84 -40.64
C ASP A 796 -5.77 -25.02 -41.14
N PRO A 797 -4.51 -25.13 -40.69
CA PRO A 797 -3.66 -26.28 -40.98
C PRO A 797 -4.33 -27.63 -40.68
N ASN A 798 -4.26 -28.52 -41.67
CA ASN A 798 -4.76 -29.89 -41.69
C ASN A 798 -6.31 -30.06 -41.71
N ALA A 799 -7.07 -29.00 -42.03
CA ALA A 799 -8.53 -29.08 -42.24
C ALA A 799 -8.92 -29.36 -43.72
N PRO A 800 -9.67 -30.43 -44.04
CA PRO A 800 -10.12 -30.73 -45.41
C PRO A 800 -11.48 -30.10 -45.77
N LEU A 801 -11.62 -29.63 -47.02
CA LEU A 801 -12.73 -28.81 -47.49
C LEU A 801 -13.21 -29.21 -48.91
N PRO A 802 -14.42 -29.75 -49.09
CA PRO A 802 -14.97 -30.11 -50.41
C PRO A 802 -15.53 -28.89 -51.18
N VAL A 803 -15.33 -28.87 -52.50
CA VAL A 803 -15.60 -27.73 -53.41
C VAL A 803 -16.28 -28.19 -54.70
N SER A 804 -17.23 -27.40 -55.22
CA SER A 804 -17.91 -27.67 -56.50
C SER A 804 -18.13 -26.37 -57.28
N LEU A 805 -17.55 -26.25 -58.47
CA LEU A 805 -17.56 -25.05 -59.32
C LEU A 805 -18.30 -25.29 -60.64
N GLN A 806 -19.13 -24.33 -61.06
CA GLN A 806 -19.83 -24.37 -62.35
C GLN A 806 -19.15 -23.48 -63.41
N ILE A 807 -18.91 -24.06 -64.58
CA ILE A 807 -18.05 -23.53 -65.64
C ILE A 807 -18.78 -23.55 -66.99
N GLN A 808 -18.68 -22.48 -67.77
CA GLN A 808 -19.15 -22.38 -69.17
C GLN A 808 -17.97 -22.42 -70.15
N VAL A 809 -18.19 -23.00 -71.34
CA VAL A 809 -17.26 -22.98 -72.48
C VAL A 809 -17.70 -21.93 -73.51
N ARG A 810 -16.78 -21.21 -74.16
CA ARG A 810 -17.11 -20.22 -75.20
C ARG A 810 -17.60 -20.89 -76.50
N PRO A 811 -18.50 -20.25 -77.29
CA PRO A 811 -19.12 -20.90 -78.47
C PRO A 811 -18.19 -21.05 -79.69
N ASP A 812 -17.15 -20.22 -79.77
CA ASP A 812 -16.14 -20.15 -80.83
C ASP A 812 -14.92 -21.06 -80.58
N THR A 813 -14.99 -21.91 -79.55
CA THR A 813 -13.89 -22.78 -79.12
C THR A 813 -13.75 -24.00 -80.01
N SER A 814 -12.54 -24.26 -80.51
CA SER A 814 -12.19 -25.48 -81.24
C SER A 814 -12.11 -26.72 -80.33
N PRO A 815 -12.09 -27.95 -80.87
CA PRO A 815 -12.00 -29.18 -80.06
C PRO A 815 -10.60 -29.34 -79.47
N GLY A 816 -10.50 -29.79 -78.21
CA GLY A 816 -9.21 -29.97 -77.55
C GLY A 816 -9.31 -30.34 -76.08
N ILE A 817 -8.16 -30.58 -75.44
CA ILE A 817 -8.06 -30.63 -73.98
C ILE A 817 -7.54 -29.28 -73.52
N TYR A 818 -8.28 -28.66 -72.59
CA TYR A 818 -8.01 -27.34 -72.06
C TYR A 818 -7.93 -27.43 -70.54
N GLN A 819 -7.05 -26.63 -69.92
CA GLN A 819 -6.91 -26.61 -68.46
C GLN A 819 -7.93 -25.65 -67.85
N ALA A 820 -8.81 -26.15 -66.98
CA ALA A 820 -9.63 -25.32 -66.11
C ALA A 820 -8.80 -24.90 -64.91
N LYS A 821 -8.53 -23.60 -64.79
CA LYS A 821 -7.70 -23.04 -63.73
C LYS A 821 -8.58 -22.45 -62.64
N VAL A 822 -8.45 -22.97 -61.43
CA VAL A 822 -9.14 -22.50 -60.23
C VAL A 822 -8.15 -21.69 -59.41
N GLN A 823 -8.50 -20.46 -59.11
CA GLN A 823 -7.78 -19.60 -58.18
C GLN A 823 -8.33 -19.82 -56.77
N VAL A 824 -7.46 -20.25 -55.87
CA VAL A 824 -7.66 -20.10 -54.42
C VAL A 824 -6.99 -18.80 -54.00
N TYR A 825 -7.80 -17.82 -53.63
CA TYR A 825 -7.35 -16.61 -52.97
C TYR A 825 -7.38 -16.85 -51.46
N TYR A 826 -6.34 -16.46 -50.74
CA TYR A 826 -6.32 -16.43 -49.27
C TYR A 826 -5.48 -15.25 -48.80
N LYS A 827 -5.41 -15.07 -47.48
CA LYS A 827 -4.52 -14.11 -46.83
C LYS A 827 -3.61 -14.82 -45.84
N ASP A 828 -2.37 -14.38 -45.77
CA ASP A 828 -1.39 -14.83 -44.77
C ASP A 828 -1.60 -14.12 -43.42
N GLU A 829 -0.72 -14.41 -42.45
CA GLU A 829 -0.72 -13.81 -41.11
C GLU A 829 -0.61 -12.27 -41.14
N TYR A 830 0.09 -11.71 -42.13
CA TYR A 830 0.18 -10.26 -42.37
C TYR A 830 -1.01 -9.71 -43.18
N HIS A 831 -2.06 -10.51 -43.37
CA HIS A 831 -3.25 -10.21 -44.16
C HIS A 831 -2.95 -9.90 -45.64
N ARG A 832 -1.76 -10.27 -46.14
CA ARG A 832 -1.36 -10.06 -47.53
C ARG A 832 -2.10 -11.04 -48.44
N PRO A 833 -2.67 -10.56 -49.57
CA PRO A 833 -3.45 -11.40 -50.45
C PRO A 833 -2.57 -12.32 -51.31
N HIS A 834 -2.66 -13.62 -51.05
CA HIS A 834 -2.05 -14.67 -51.87
C HIS A 834 -3.08 -15.27 -52.84
N LYS A 835 -2.57 -15.78 -53.96
CA LYS A 835 -3.37 -16.41 -55.03
C LYS A 835 -2.65 -17.64 -55.55
N GLU A 836 -3.11 -18.78 -55.11
CA GLU A 836 -2.67 -20.08 -55.60
C GLU A 836 -3.58 -20.56 -56.74
N TYR A 837 -3.01 -21.24 -57.73
CA TYR A 837 -3.75 -21.66 -58.92
C TYR A 837 -3.63 -23.17 -59.13
N LEU A 838 -4.78 -23.83 -59.03
CA LEU A 838 -4.96 -25.26 -59.21
C LEU A 838 -5.47 -25.50 -60.63
N THR A 839 -4.85 -26.42 -61.37
CA THR A 839 -5.21 -26.69 -62.78
C THR A 839 -5.77 -28.09 -62.96
N PHE A 840 -6.93 -28.19 -63.60
CA PHE A 840 -7.66 -29.43 -63.83
C PHE A 840 -7.90 -29.65 -65.33
N PRO A 841 -7.52 -30.79 -65.93
CA PRO A 841 -7.66 -31.01 -67.37
C PRO A 841 -9.11 -31.32 -67.76
N VAL A 842 -9.64 -30.58 -68.74
CA VAL A 842 -11.03 -30.71 -69.21
C VAL A 842 -11.06 -30.87 -70.73
N LYS A 843 -11.79 -31.86 -71.22
CA LYS A 843 -11.91 -32.17 -72.66
C LYS A 843 -13.13 -31.48 -73.29
N VAL A 844 -12.91 -30.70 -74.33
CA VAL A 844 -13.92 -29.96 -75.12
C VAL A 844 -14.03 -30.54 -76.54
N LEU A 845 -15.25 -30.66 -77.07
CA LEU A 845 -15.55 -31.32 -78.36
C LEU A 845 -16.34 -30.38 -79.29
N GLU A 846 -16.03 -30.34 -80.61
CA GLU A 846 -16.58 -29.37 -81.61
C GLU A 846 -18.10 -29.24 -81.57
N SER A 847 -18.71 -30.39 -81.45
CA SER A 847 -20.07 -30.65 -81.05
C SER A 847 -20.01 -31.90 -80.17
N LEU A 848 -21.06 -32.19 -79.40
CA LEU A 848 -21.23 -33.56 -78.91
C LEU A 848 -21.36 -34.44 -80.16
N PRO A 849 -20.57 -35.53 -80.29
CA PRO A 849 -20.45 -36.25 -81.55
C PRO A 849 -21.81 -36.67 -82.10
N VAL A 850 -22.12 -36.20 -83.32
CA VAL A 850 -23.27 -36.67 -84.09
C VAL A 850 -23.06 -38.16 -84.35
N THR A 851 -23.83 -38.99 -83.67
CA THR A 851 -23.83 -40.45 -83.86
C THR A 851 -24.88 -40.78 -84.91
N GLU A 852 -24.45 -41.15 -86.12
CA GLU A 852 -25.32 -41.82 -87.10
C GLU A 852 -24.83 -43.25 -87.37
N THR A 853 -25.49 -44.21 -86.73
CA THR A 853 -25.78 -45.49 -87.39
C THR A 853 -26.97 -45.30 -88.33
N VAL A 854 -26.92 -45.93 -89.50
CA VAL A 854 -27.78 -45.72 -90.67
C VAL A 854 -29.30 -45.72 -90.39
N LYS A 855 -29.97 -44.64 -90.82
CA LYS A 855 -31.43 -44.40 -90.98
C LYS A 855 -32.32 -44.58 -89.72
N ALA A 856 -33.16 -43.61 -89.35
CA ALA A 856 -33.30 -42.19 -89.71
C ALA A 856 -34.14 -41.49 -88.61
N GLU A 857 -34.23 -40.15 -88.65
CA GLU A 857 -35.16 -39.31 -87.85
C GLU A 857 -34.76 -38.93 -86.41
N LYS A 858 -34.15 -37.74 -86.30
CA LYS A 858 -34.29 -36.69 -85.26
C LYS A 858 -34.75 -37.08 -83.83
N THR A 859 -33.82 -36.99 -82.89
CA THR A 859 -34.09 -36.54 -81.50
C THR A 859 -34.27 -35.00 -81.44
N PRO A 860 -35.35 -34.48 -80.83
CA PRO A 860 -35.42 -33.10 -80.39
C PRO A 860 -35.18 -32.96 -78.89
N ARG A 861 -34.43 -31.93 -78.52
CA ARG A 861 -34.37 -31.37 -77.17
C ARG A 861 -35.71 -30.71 -76.85
N GLU A 862 -36.50 -31.23 -75.92
CA GLU A 862 -37.51 -30.39 -75.26
C GLU A 862 -36.80 -29.47 -74.27
N ALA A 863 -36.80 -28.18 -74.61
CA ALA A 863 -36.53 -27.12 -73.66
C ALA A 863 -37.85 -26.73 -73.00
N VAL A 864 -37.87 -26.60 -71.68
CA VAL A 864 -38.88 -25.77 -71.01
C VAL A 864 -38.17 -24.79 -70.07
N ALA A 865 -38.72 -23.58 -70.08
CA ALA A 865 -38.29 -22.35 -69.44
C ALA A 865 -37.62 -22.46 -68.06
N GLY A 866 -36.64 -21.58 -67.86
CA GLY A 866 -36.21 -21.19 -66.53
C GLY A 866 -37.35 -20.49 -65.77
N PHE A 867 -37.57 -20.93 -64.54
CA PHE A 867 -38.42 -20.30 -63.56
C PHE A 867 -37.84 -18.95 -63.09
N THR A 868 -38.70 -17.95 -63.04
CA THR A 868 -38.78 -17.00 -61.91
C THR A 868 -39.56 -17.68 -60.75
N PRO A 869 -39.58 -17.19 -59.49
CA PRO A 869 -38.73 -16.21 -58.78
C PRO A 869 -38.44 -16.64 -57.29
N ILE A 870 -38.29 -15.67 -56.35
CA ILE A 870 -38.65 -15.72 -54.88
C ILE A 870 -37.63 -16.44 -53.94
N ILE A 871 -37.02 -15.81 -52.90
CA ILE A 871 -37.51 -15.32 -51.57
C ILE A 871 -37.91 -16.48 -50.62
N SER A 872 -37.62 -16.58 -49.32
CA SER A 872 -37.16 -15.67 -48.21
C SER A 872 -35.89 -16.22 -47.48
N ALA A 873 -35.13 -15.56 -46.59
CA ALA A 873 -35.35 -14.66 -45.41
C ALA A 873 -35.86 -15.33 -44.10
N VAL A 874 -34.92 -15.68 -43.20
CA VAL A 874 -35.03 -15.78 -41.71
C VAL A 874 -33.59 -15.54 -41.18
N VAL A 875 -33.15 -14.45 -40.55
CA VAL A 875 -33.76 -13.34 -39.77
C VAL A 875 -34.17 -13.74 -38.34
N VAL A 876 -33.28 -13.38 -37.40
CA VAL A 876 -33.57 -12.89 -36.03
C VAL A 876 -34.21 -13.88 -35.05
N ALA A 877 -33.37 -14.66 -34.38
CA ALA A 877 -33.74 -15.41 -33.16
C ALA A 877 -32.80 -15.18 -31.94
N ALA A 878 -31.55 -14.74 -32.13
CA ALA A 878 -30.52 -14.80 -31.07
C ALA A 878 -29.99 -13.43 -30.56
N ALA A 879 -30.63 -12.31 -30.89
CA ALA A 879 -30.16 -10.96 -30.53
C ALA A 879 -30.44 -10.52 -29.07
N VAL A 880 -31.11 -11.34 -28.25
CA VAL A 880 -31.72 -10.88 -26.98
C VAL A 880 -31.01 -11.40 -25.71
N ALA A 881 -30.24 -12.50 -25.79
CA ALA A 881 -29.64 -13.12 -24.59
C ALA A 881 -28.39 -12.39 -24.06
N GLY A 882 -27.50 -11.91 -24.93
CA GLY A 882 -26.19 -11.36 -24.52
C GLY A 882 -26.24 -10.03 -23.78
N ALA A 883 -27.26 -9.20 -24.05
CA ALA A 883 -27.40 -7.85 -23.48
C ALA A 883 -27.56 -7.85 -21.94
N VAL A 884 -27.99 -8.97 -21.36
CA VAL A 884 -28.25 -9.11 -19.90
C VAL A 884 -26.95 -9.26 -19.09
N LEU A 885 -25.85 -9.74 -19.68
CA LEU A 885 -24.63 -10.07 -18.93
C LEU A 885 -23.64 -8.91 -18.77
N TYR A 886 -23.48 -8.04 -19.76
CA TYR A 886 -22.42 -7.02 -19.71
C TYR A 886 -22.75 -5.82 -18.78
N PHE A 887 -24.02 -5.45 -18.65
CA PHE A 887 -24.44 -4.32 -17.81
C PHE A 887 -24.23 -4.52 -16.29
N LYS A 888 -23.86 -5.73 -15.82
CA LYS A 888 -23.76 -6.06 -14.39
C LYS A 888 -22.38 -6.00 -13.75
N ARG A 889 -21.31 -5.63 -14.47
CA ARG A 889 -19.94 -5.52 -13.90
C ARG A 889 -19.29 -4.13 -13.89
N ARG A 890 -20.01 -3.06 -14.27
CA ARG A 890 -19.45 -1.69 -14.34
C ARG A 890 -19.74 -0.78 -13.13
N LYS A 891 -19.86 -1.32 -11.93
CA LYS A 891 -19.80 -0.59 -10.64
C LYS A 891 -19.07 -1.40 -9.56
N ALA A 892 -18.37 -0.67 -8.67
CA ALA A 892 -17.77 -1.11 -7.40
C ALA A 892 -16.46 -1.93 -7.40
N LYS A 893 -15.34 -1.26 -7.74
CA LYS A 893 -13.97 -1.34 -7.15
C LYS A 893 -13.07 -0.39 -7.98
N ALA A 894 -12.99 0.91 -7.71
CA ALA A 894 -12.46 1.65 -6.55
C ALA A 894 -10.90 1.69 -6.50
N LEU A 895 -10.37 2.88 -6.14
CA LEU A 895 -9.02 3.30 -5.64
C LEU A 895 -7.88 2.25 -5.68
N GLN A 896 -6.61 2.54 -6.00
CA GLN A 896 -5.76 3.76 -6.03
C GLN A 896 -4.51 3.43 -6.94
N PRO A 897 -3.36 4.16 -7.05
CA PRO A 897 -2.70 5.03 -6.06
C PRO A 897 -1.96 6.31 -6.58
N SER A 898 -1.45 7.07 -5.60
CA SER A 898 -0.19 7.87 -5.54
C SER A 898 0.37 8.61 -6.77
N GLN A 899 0.41 9.94 -6.60
CA GLN A 899 1.54 10.88 -6.80
C GLN A 899 2.20 11.06 -8.17
N GLY A 900 2.44 12.35 -8.47
CA GLY A 900 2.89 12.94 -9.73
C GLY A 900 2.31 14.34 -9.81
#